data_AF-A0A3N0ZGQ9-F1
#
_entry.id   AF-A0A3N0ZGQ9-F1
#
_cell.length_a   1.000
_cell.length_b   1.000
_cell.length_c   1.000
_cell.angle_alpha   90.00
_cell.angle_beta   90.00
_cell.angle_gamma   90.00
#
_symmetry.space_group_name_H-M   'P 1'
#
loop_
_entity.id
_entity.type
_entity.pdbx_description
1 polymer ?
#
loop_
_entity_poly.entity_id
_entity_poly.type
_entity_poly.pdbx_seq_one_letter_code
_entity_poly.pdbx_strand_id
1 'polypeptide(L)'
;MSKNDDIFSIKLRAYLHDPIDKCIDIPGHVERAKRYAEILHISGVEEAKGPDQIASCMERSLLPKGKIYKEFTEIRHPLSEGKLEAPHVDKNVFFQSVKEIFEDIANDFFQYSYRKKFLYLWRNLIELMCEKFKDKEIGKFIPVLPADTRIPDHSIWEHLKIASAIDALRDEENKQLNQNNSLFLFSIGPVQYFISQARKTHDLFMGSFILTYLTFKAIEIIIEKYGPANIIYPDLHGQPLMDHFLSKKEKIAVKNSSTDYTDQPTIPNRFVAIIPETDKAEIANLATEVEKAVKSEWKVMVNKVLDEFGLKNINSEFIEKQIKDFPEIYWTAIPLRKGEEDVNIDDFSEFFEEKLIKEWKEIYMLSETQGEYPPNIGLLYQLAYSALEKSMGARKNLRNFEQTEEFRKKCHLCGEREGVIEANKGNLKVGKYISSTEGLCIRCFTKRALDRYLTDVFGDKFKNFSFPSTAEVACSDFKERALRVAQDEFNEYVKAFKNILKDKFEQVDVSFLPKIEKDYGKTENLEGIWFFEKNLKEKEFIEQCDFNISQENIKDLEEKLKNLIKKVGKPNPYYAVIMLDGDSMGKWLSGENLPKIEYAYNSETWKKLPYDFKRDITQKLEGKFLTPAIHASISTALRNYAIEFVREIVEEQHLGKLVYSGGDDVLAFVNLRDLFEVIRQLRATFSGHTEYRNGKIEVDWTKNTGFVEKNGRYFLTMGPAATASCGVVIAHYKMPLKLVLDKIREMEKNAKKVDGKDAFGIALMKHSGQIKEFVCKWRLQKDGQWIDTVEELNKLSEYFKKDETPKIKISRTFPYKLHDAFLRNKDKDGTVSITGTIFETELKRLLLRSLEGGGNKRERKKVADELSEMLLALFWHSGIGSNIDKFVNLLEVARIISTTEE
;
A
#
# COMPACT_ATOMS: atom_id res chain seq x y z
N MET A 1 3.66 -30.08 23.88
CA MET A 1 3.54 -29.34 25.17
C MET A 1 2.08 -28.90 25.35
N SER A 2 1.65 -28.60 26.58
CA SER A 2 0.27 -28.67 27.14
C SER A 2 -0.92 -28.85 26.18
N LYS A 3 -1.51 -30.06 26.14
CA LYS A 3 -2.82 -30.29 25.50
C LYS A 3 -4.02 -29.73 26.32
N ASN A 4 -3.77 -29.12 27.49
CA ASN A 4 -4.81 -28.77 28.47
C ASN A 4 -4.88 -27.28 28.90
N ASP A 5 -3.96 -26.42 28.46
CA ASP A 5 -4.06 -24.97 28.71
C ASP A 5 -4.61 -24.26 27.46
N ASP A 6 -5.53 -23.30 27.65
CA ASP A 6 -6.00 -22.42 26.58
C ASP A 6 -4.79 -21.73 25.95
N ILE A 7 -4.51 -21.98 24.66
CA ILE A 7 -3.38 -21.39 23.93
C ILE A 7 -3.33 -19.86 24.09
N PHE A 8 -4.50 -19.21 24.21
CA PHE A 8 -4.57 -17.77 24.41
C PHE A 8 -4.15 -17.31 25.81
N SER A 9 -4.19 -18.18 26.83
CA SER A 9 -3.63 -17.93 28.15
C SER A 9 -2.10 -17.81 28.07
N ILE A 10 -1.43 -18.76 27.40
CA ILE A 10 0.02 -18.75 27.18
C ILE A 10 0.43 -17.49 26.39
N LYS A 11 -0.31 -17.18 25.32
CA LYS A 11 -0.06 -15.99 24.49
C LYS A 11 -0.23 -14.70 25.26
N LEU A 12 -1.26 -14.62 26.09
CA LEU A 12 -1.52 -13.46 26.92
C LEU A 12 -0.39 -13.25 27.95
N ARG A 13 0.10 -14.33 28.57
CA ARG A 13 1.28 -14.27 29.46
C ARG A 13 2.52 -13.81 28.70
N ALA A 14 2.78 -14.38 27.53
CA ALA A 14 3.90 -13.97 26.68
C ALA A 14 3.76 -12.53 26.16
N TYR A 15 2.55 -12.02 25.93
CA TYR A 15 2.34 -10.63 25.53
C TYR A 15 2.53 -9.64 26.68
N LEU A 16 2.42 -10.09 27.93
CA LEU A 16 2.57 -9.28 29.15
C LEU A 16 3.88 -9.55 29.91
N HIS A 17 4.79 -10.36 29.36
CA HIS A 17 6.04 -10.73 30.04
C HIS A 17 6.95 -9.52 30.28
N ASP A 18 6.96 -8.58 29.33
CA ASP A 18 7.66 -7.30 29.40
C ASP A 18 6.65 -6.16 29.43
N PRO A 19 6.85 -5.13 30.29
CA PRO A 19 5.96 -3.99 30.30
C PRO A 19 6.27 -3.04 29.13
N ILE A 20 5.27 -2.33 28.62
CA ILE A 20 5.45 -1.31 27.56
C ILE A 20 6.44 -0.22 27.98
N ASP A 21 6.51 0.03 29.28
CA ASP A 21 7.40 1.02 29.89
C ASP A 21 8.84 0.52 30.13
N LYS A 22 9.21 -0.67 29.63
CA LYS A 22 10.52 -1.30 29.84
C LYS A 22 11.68 -0.37 29.49
N CYS A 23 11.62 0.32 28.35
CA CYS A 23 12.69 1.21 27.92
C CYS A 23 12.85 2.43 28.84
N ILE A 24 11.78 2.89 29.49
CA ILE A 24 11.82 4.02 30.43
C ILE A 24 12.68 3.68 31.64
N ASP A 25 12.61 2.44 32.14
CA ASP A 25 13.51 1.95 33.18
C ASP A 25 13.63 0.43 33.19
N ILE A 26 14.77 -0.10 32.72
CA ILE A 26 14.99 -1.55 32.70
C ILE A 26 15.04 -2.16 34.11
N PRO A 27 15.68 -1.56 35.14
CA PRO A 27 15.62 -2.10 36.49
C PRO A 27 14.18 -2.22 36.99
N GLY A 28 13.82 -3.38 37.54
CA GLY A 28 12.48 -3.64 38.09
C GLY A 28 11.36 -3.87 37.07
N HIS A 29 11.67 -4.02 35.77
CA HIS A 29 10.65 -4.20 34.73
C HIS A 29 9.82 -5.48 34.91
N VAL A 30 10.43 -6.57 35.41
CA VAL A 30 9.73 -7.84 35.66
C VAL A 30 8.66 -7.67 36.73
N GLU A 31 8.98 -6.97 37.82
CA GLU A 31 8.02 -6.65 38.89
C GLU A 31 6.89 -5.74 38.39
N ARG A 32 7.19 -4.78 37.49
CA ARG A 32 6.16 -3.94 36.87
C ARG A 32 5.26 -4.73 35.92
N ALA A 33 5.81 -5.58 35.05
CA ALA A 33 5.03 -6.48 34.20
C ALA A 33 4.08 -7.35 35.02
N LYS A 34 4.59 -7.96 36.10
CA LYS A 34 3.80 -8.74 37.04
C LYS A 34 2.65 -7.92 37.65
N ARG A 35 2.95 -6.71 38.14
CA ARG A 35 1.93 -5.82 38.70
C ARG A 35 0.84 -5.47 37.68
N TYR A 36 1.20 -5.16 36.44
CA TYR A 36 0.23 -4.83 35.39
C TYR A 36 -0.62 -6.06 35.01
N ALA A 37 -0.02 -7.24 34.94
CA ALA A 37 -0.75 -8.48 34.69
C ALA A 37 -1.71 -8.84 35.84
N GLU A 38 -1.28 -8.66 37.09
CA GLU A 38 -2.10 -8.91 38.29
C GLU A 38 -3.34 -8.00 38.33
N ILE A 39 -3.22 -6.73 37.90
CA ILE A 39 -4.36 -5.80 37.74
C ILE A 39 -5.42 -6.39 36.80
N LEU A 40 -5.00 -7.14 35.77
CA LEU A 40 -5.89 -7.80 34.81
C LEU A 40 -6.33 -9.22 35.23
N HIS A 41 -5.99 -9.63 36.45
CA HIS A 41 -6.19 -10.97 37.00
C HIS A 41 -5.48 -12.07 36.18
N ILE A 42 -4.24 -11.81 35.77
CA ILE A 42 -3.39 -12.73 35.01
C ILE A 42 -2.15 -13.01 35.85
N SER A 43 -1.84 -14.29 36.06
CA SER A 43 -0.69 -14.78 36.82
C SER A 43 0.25 -15.61 35.93
N GLY A 44 1.51 -15.76 36.36
CA GLY A 44 2.51 -16.60 35.68
C GLY A 44 3.12 -15.94 34.44
N VAL A 45 3.17 -14.61 34.36
CA VAL A 45 3.84 -13.90 33.24
C VAL A 45 5.36 -14.12 33.28
N GLU A 46 5.92 -14.32 34.47
CA GLU A 46 7.32 -14.66 34.71
C GLU A 46 7.73 -16.06 34.20
N GLU A 47 6.75 -16.91 33.88
CA GLU A 47 6.97 -18.27 33.37
C GLU A 47 7.18 -18.29 31.84
N ALA A 48 6.88 -17.19 31.13
CA ALA A 48 7.03 -17.06 29.68
C ALA A 48 8.49 -16.87 29.21
N LYS A 49 9.44 -17.56 29.84
CA LYS A 49 10.89 -17.43 29.56
C LYS A 49 11.30 -18.01 28.21
N GLY A 50 10.68 -19.11 27.79
CA GLY A 50 11.00 -19.79 26.53
C GLY A 50 10.78 -18.88 25.30
N PRO A 51 9.57 -18.32 25.12
CA PRO A 51 9.28 -17.45 24.00
C PRO A 51 10.14 -16.18 23.97
N ASP A 52 10.37 -15.54 25.13
CA ASP A 52 11.30 -14.40 25.23
C ASP A 52 12.72 -14.79 24.81
N GLN A 53 13.24 -15.95 25.23
CA GLN A 53 14.59 -16.39 24.87
C GLN A 53 14.77 -16.59 23.36
N ILE A 54 13.76 -17.09 22.64
CA ILE A 54 13.85 -17.24 21.17
C ILE A 54 13.68 -15.88 20.49
N ALA A 55 12.72 -15.06 20.92
CA ALA A 55 12.50 -13.72 20.37
C ALA A 55 13.73 -12.81 20.55
N SER A 56 14.23 -12.71 21.78
CA SER A 56 15.37 -11.88 22.18
C SER A 56 16.73 -12.42 21.68
N CYS A 57 16.81 -13.67 21.22
CA CYS A 57 18.07 -14.28 20.77
C CYS A 57 18.78 -13.43 19.72
N MET A 58 18.02 -12.91 18.77
CA MET A 58 18.56 -12.18 17.63
C MET A 58 19.10 -10.79 17.99
N GLU A 59 18.58 -10.22 19.08
CA GLU A 59 18.98 -8.92 19.61
C GLU A 59 20.18 -9.09 20.54
N ARG A 60 20.17 -10.10 21.41
CA ARG A 60 21.14 -10.20 22.50
C ARG A 60 22.32 -11.12 22.20
N SER A 61 22.23 -12.02 21.22
CA SER A 61 23.35 -12.90 20.83
C SER A 61 24.49 -12.14 20.16
N LEU A 62 24.20 -10.97 19.58
CA LEU A 62 25.20 -10.04 19.03
C LEU A 62 25.54 -8.89 19.98
N LEU A 63 25.32 -9.05 21.28
CA LEU A 63 25.90 -8.17 22.30
C LEU A 63 27.08 -8.89 22.96
N PRO A 64 28.21 -8.23 23.23
CA PRO A 64 29.33 -8.89 23.90
C PRO A 64 29.00 -9.21 25.36
N LYS A 65 29.62 -10.27 25.90
CA LYS A 65 29.55 -10.59 27.33
C LYS A 65 29.94 -9.39 28.20
N GLY A 66 29.08 -9.05 29.16
CA GLY A 66 29.27 -7.95 30.10
C GLY A 66 27.99 -7.12 30.23
N LYS A 67 27.60 -6.76 31.46
CA LYS A 67 26.39 -5.96 31.71
C LYS A 67 26.59 -4.52 31.23
N ILE A 68 26.37 -4.28 29.94
CA ILE A 68 26.31 -2.92 29.40
C ILE A 68 24.92 -2.37 29.71
N TYR A 69 24.80 -1.55 30.75
CA TYR A 69 23.57 -0.81 31.01
C TYR A 69 23.52 0.45 30.14
N LYS A 70 22.35 0.74 29.57
CA LYS A 70 22.11 1.96 28.80
C LYS A 70 20.73 2.52 29.10
N GLU A 71 20.66 3.79 29.48
CA GLU A 71 19.40 4.52 29.59
C GLU A 71 18.80 4.80 28.21
N PHE A 72 17.49 5.04 28.17
CA PHE A 72 16.78 5.38 26.94
C PHE A 72 17.18 6.78 26.45
N THR A 73 18.03 6.82 25.42
CA THR A 73 18.51 8.06 24.82
C THR A 73 18.16 8.23 23.35
N GLU A 74 17.90 7.14 22.63
CA GLU A 74 17.56 7.19 21.20
C GLU A 74 16.78 5.95 20.76
N ILE A 75 16.15 6.07 19.59
CA ILE A 75 15.48 5.00 18.84
C ILE A 75 16.15 4.93 17.47
N ARG A 76 16.50 3.73 17.02
CA ARG A 76 17.08 3.47 15.70
C ARG A 76 16.02 3.05 14.71
N HIS A 77 16.16 3.48 13.47
CA HIS A 77 15.30 2.96 12.41
C HIS A 77 15.72 1.53 12.06
N PRO A 78 14.81 0.55 12.01
CA PRO A 78 15.13 -0.84 11.65
C PRO A 78 15.80 -0.95 10.28
N LEU A 79 15.28 -0.18 9.31
CA LEU A 79 15.58 -0.29 7.87
C LEU A 79 16.50 0.80 7.34
N SER A 80 17.05 1.67 8.20
CA SER A 80 17.90 2.77 7.74
C SER A 80 18.92 3.18 8.81
N GLU A 81 19.78 4.14 8.47
CA GLU A 81 20.76 4.73 9.39
C GLU A 81 20.12 5.78 10.33
N GLY A 82 18.83 6.09 10.12
CA GLY A 82 18.11 7.13 10.83
C GLY A 82 17.89 6.83 12.32
N LYS A 83 17.69 7.90 13.09
CA LYS A 83 17.36 7.80 14.52
C LYS A 83 16.47 8.94 15.00
N LEU A 84 15.81 8.71 16.13
CA LEU A 84 15.15 9.72 16.94
C LEU A 84 15.86 9.84 18.29
N GLU A 85 16.02 11.06 18.78
CA GLU A 85 16.49 11.30 20.15
C GLU A 85 15.31 11.10 21.12
N ALA A 86 15.56 10.41 22.22
CA ALA A 86 14.53 10.16 23.22
C ALA A 86 14.15 11.47 23.93
N PRO A 87 12.85 11.69 24.22
CA PRO A 87 12.42 12.85 24.99
C PRO A 87 12.76 12.65 26.47
N HIS A 88 12.77 13.74 27.23
CA HIS A 88 12.81 13.64 28.69
C HIS A 88 11.50 13.06 29.23
N VAL A 89 11.58 12.10 30.16
CA VAL A 89 10.43 11.43 30.76
C VAL A 89 10.54 11.41 32.28
N ASP A 90 9.52 11.93 32.96
CA ASP A 90 9.32 11.67 34.39
C ASP A 90 8.81 10.23 34.56
N LYS A 91 9.71 9.35 35.03
CA LYS A 91 9.44 7.92 35.18
C LYS A 91 8.23 7.64 36.07
N ASN A 92 8.08 8.37 37.18
CA ASN A 92 7.02 8.12 38.14
C ASN A 92 5.65 8.48 37.56
N VAL A 93 5.57 9.64 36.90
CA VAL A 93 4.34 10.07 36.22
C VAL A 93 3.99 9.11 35.08
N PHE A 94 5.00 8.63 34.34
CA PHE A 94 4.78 7.66 33.27
C PHE A 94 4.23 6.33 33.80
N PHE A 95 4.89 5.71 34.78
CA PHE A 95 4.45 4.44 35.37
C PHE A 95 3.07 4.53 36.01
N GLN A 96 2.78 5.64 36.69
CA GLN A 96 1.46 5.85 37.26
C GLN A 96 0.38 5.96 36.17
N SER A 97 0.67 6.66 35.06
CA SER A 97 -0.25 6.76 33.92
C SER A 97 -0.47 5.42 33.23
N VAL A 98 0.58 4.58 33.10
CA VAL A 98 0.47 3.22 32.56
C VAL A 98 -0.38 2.36 33.49
N LYS A 99 -0.13 2.39 34.79
CA LYS A 99 -0.92 1.66 35.79
C LYS A 99 -2.41 2.02 35.70
N GLU A 100 -2.75 3.30 35.59
CA GLU A 100 -4.14 3.77 35.43
C GLU A 100 -4.79 3.19 34.18
N ILE A 101 -4.08 3.08 33.05
CA ILE A 101 -4.61 2.43 31.83
C ILE A 101 -4.96 0.97 32.12
N PHE A 102 -4.09 0.24 32.80
CA PHE A 102 -4.37 -1.17 33.15
C PHE A 102 -5.53 -1.29 34.15
N GLU A 103 -5.67 -0.38 35.11
CA GLU A 103 -6.82 -0.30 36.02
C GLU A 103 -8.13 0.00 35.28
N ASP A 104 -8.10 0.93 34.31
CA ASP A 104 -9.23 1.25 33.46
C ASP A 104 -9.67 0.03 32.62
N ILE A 105 -8.70 -0.70 32.05
CA ILE A 105 -8.95 -1.93 31.29
C ILE A 105 -9.52 -3.05 32.18
N ALA A 106 -9.03 -3.18 33.42
CA ALA A 106 -9.45 -4.23 34.35
C ALA A 106 -10.95 -4.19 34.63
N ASN A 107 -11.54 -2.99 34.68
CA ASN A 107 -12.98 -2.80 34.88
C ASN A 107 -13.84 -3.53 33.83
N ASP A 108 -13.34 -3.64 32.60
CA ASP A 108 -14.01 -4.32 31.48
C ASP A 108 -13.67 -5.83 31.39
N PHE A 109 -12.58 -6.28 32.03
CA PHE A 109 -11.96 -7.59 31.77
C PHE A 109 -12.50 -8.74 32.61
N PHE A 110 -13.22 -8.50 33.71
CA PHE A 110 -13.66 -9.57 34.62
C PHE A 110 -14.52 -10.65 33.92
N GLN A 111 -15.22 -10.29 32.85
CA GLN A 111 -16.09 -11.19 32.08
C GLN A 111 -15.45 -11.78 30.82
N TYR A 112 -14.21 -11.42 30.48
CA TYR A 112 -13.60 -11.78 29.20
C TYR A 112 -12.81 -13.10 29.29
N SER A 113 -12.95 -13.96 28.29
CA SER A 113 -12.08 -15.13 28.10
C SER A 113 -10.64 -14.70 27.82
N TYR A 114 -9.66 -15.59 28.01
CA TYR A 114 -8.25 -15.28 27.71
C TYR A 114 -8.06 -14.83 26.26
N ARG A 115 -8.72 -15.49 25.30
CA ARG A 115 -8.77 -15.05 23.91
C ARG A 115 -9.23 -13.60 23.78
N LYS A 116 -10.36 -13.24 24.39
CA LYS A 116 -10.91 -11.89 24.27
C LYS A 116 -10.03 -10.85 24.96
N LYS A 117 -9.43 -11.17 26.11
CA LYS A 117 -8.44 -10.33 26.79
C LYS A 117 -7.22 -10.07 25.89
N PHE A 118 -6.65 -11.13 25.30
CA PHE A 118 -5.51 -11.03 24.39
C PHE A 118 -5.82 -10.17 23.17
N LEU A 119 -6.92 -10.44 22.48
CA LEU A 119 -7.33 -9.68 21.30
C LEU A 119 -7.60 -8.20 21.61
N TYR A 120 -8.23 -7.91 22.77
CA TYR A 120 -8.46 -6.54 23.21
C TYR A 120 -7.14 -5.81 23.46
N LEU A 121 -6.23 -6.39 24.25
CA LEU A 121 -4.93 -5.76 24.53
C LEU A 121 -4.12 -5.57 23.26
N TRP A 122 -4.00 -6.61 22.43
CA TRP A 122 -3.24 -6.56 21.19
C TRP A 122 -3.69 -5.41 20.27
N ARG A 123 -5.00 -5.13 20.19
CA ARG A 123 -5.53 -4.06 19.31
C ARG A 123 -5.60 -2.69 19.98
N ASN A 124 -6.01 -2.61 21.25
CA ASN A 124 -6.41 -1.33 21.86
C ASN A 124 -5.30 -0.70 22.71
N LEU A 125 -4.31 -1.46 23.19
CA LEU A 125 -3.37 -0.98 24.19
C LEU A 125 -2.50 0.18 23.68
N ILE A 126 -1.99 0.08 22.46
CA ILE A 126 -1.22 1.17 21.81
C ILE A 126 -2.08 2.44 21.64
N GLU A 127 -3.35 2.31 21.26
CA GLU A 127 -4.26 3.45 21.07
C GLU A 127 -4.60 4.13 22.41
N LEU A 128 -4.85 3.33 23.46
CA LEU A 128 -5.10 3.82 24.81
C LEU A 128 -3.87 4.56 25.37
N MET A 129 -2.67 4.02 25.14
CA MET A 129 -1.41 4.68 25.48
C MET A 129 -1.27 6.00 24.71
N CYS A 130 -1.46 6.00 23.38
CA CYS A 130 -1.36 7.22 22.60
C CYS A 130 -2.35 8.30 23.07
N GLU A 131 -3.59 7.93 23.41
CA GLU A 131 -4.58 8.87 23.92
C GLU A 131 -4.20 9.43 25.30
N LYS A 132 -3.76 8.58 26.24
CA LYS A 132 -3.35 8.99 27.59
C LYS A 132 -2.16 9.96 27.57
N PHE A 133 -1.26 9.82 26.59
CA PHE A 133 -0.03 10.60 26.49
C PHE A 133 -0.06 11.68 25.39
N LYS A 134 -1.20 11.94 24.73
CA LYS A 134 -1.29 12.84 23.56
C LYS A 134 -0.76 14.26 23.79
N ASP A 135 -0.90 14.79 25.01
CA ASP A 135 -0.48 16.15 25.39
C ASP A 135 0.97 16.21 25.92
N LYS A 136 1.70 15.09 25.88
CA LYS A 136 3.09 14.97 26.35
C LYS A 136 4.00 14.60 25.18
N GLU A 137 5.24 15.09 25.19
CA GLU A 137 6.21 14.78 24.12
C GLU A 137 6.45 13.27 23.94
N ILE A 138 6.49 12.50 25.03
CA ILE A 138 6.61 11.03 24.98
C ILE A 138 5.44 10.35 24.25
N GLY A 139 4.27 11.00 24.18
CA GLY A 139 3.11 10.53 23.43
C GLY A 139 3.43 10.26 21.97
N LYS A 140 4.30 11.10 21.37
CA LYS A 140 4.76 10.94 19.98
C LYS A 140 5.50 9.63 19.74
N PHE A 141 6.19 9.13 20.76
CA PHE A 141 7.10 7.99 20.65
C PHE A 141 6.44 6.67 21.00
N ILE A 142 5.23 6.67 21.58
CA ILE A 142 4.52 5.46 22.01
C ILE A 142 4.55 4.36 20.92
N PRO A 143 4.25 4.63 19.63
CA PRO A 143 4.24 3.58 18.62
C PRO A 143 5.61 2.98 18.29
N VAL A 144 6.71 3.65 18.67
CA VAL A 144 8.08 3.30 18.27
C VAL A 144 9.00 3.07 19.47
N LEU A 145 8.47 3.03 20.70
CA LEU A 145 9.29 2.78 21.90
C LEU A 145 10.09 1.49 21.76
N PRO A 146 11.41 1.50 22.02
CA PRO A 146 12.25 0.34 21.75
C PRO A 146 12.06 -0.77 22.80
N ALA A 147 12.26 -2.04 22.42
CA ALA A 147 12.22 -3.15 23.38
C ALA A 147 13.52 -3.26 24.20
N ASP A 148 14.65 -2.90 23.62
CA ASP A 148 15.97 -2.88 24.26
C ASP A 148 16.67 -1.53 24.02
N THR A 149 17.14 -0.87 25.07
CA THR A 149 17.79 0.45 24.96
C THR A 149 19.20 0.40 24.38
N ARG A 150 19.81 -0.80 24.34
CA ARG A 150 21.16 -1.05 23.81
C ARG A 150 21.12 -1.28 22.30
N ILE A 151 20.06 -1.91 21.81
CA ILE A 151 19.75 -2.12 20.40
C ILE A 151 18.31 -1.64 20.13
N PRO A 152 18.10 -0.30 20.05
CA PRO A 152 16.76 0.26 20.04
C PRO A 152 16.19 0.32 18.61
N ASP A 153 16.37 -0.72 17.80
CA ASP A 153 16.03 -0.73 16.37
C ASP A 153 14.73 -1.47 16.00
N HIS A 154 14.03 -1.99 17.00
CA HIS A 154 12.70 -2.59 16.90
C HIS A 154 11.88 -2.13 18.11
N SER A 155 10.57 -2.01 17.93
CA SER A 155 9.72 -1.54 19.03
C SER A 155 9.38 -2.67 20.01
N ILE A 156 8.99 -2.28 21.22
CA ILE A 156 8.42 -3.18 22.21
C ILE A 156 7.16 -3.88 21.67
N TRP A 157 6.41 -3.25 20.77
CA TRP A 157 5.21 -3.85 20.17
C TRP A 157 5.55 -5.01 19.25
N GLU A 158 6.59 -4.88 18.42
CA GLU A 158 7.07 -5.99 17.60
C GLU A 158 7.66 -7.11 18.47
N HIS A 159 8.42 -6.79 19.52
CA HIS A 159 8.94 -7.79 20.46
C HIS A 159 7.80 -8.60 21.11
N LEU A 160 6.80 -7.93 21.69
CA LEU A 160 5.66 -8.58 22.34
C LEU A 160 4.82 -9.39 21.33
N LYS A 161 4.67 -8.90 20.09
CA LYS A 161 4.03 -9.64 19.00
C LYS A 161 4.78 -10.95 18.72
N ILE A 162 6.10 -10.90 18.55
CA ILE A 162 6.89 -12.10 18.25
C ILE A 162 6.94 -13.07 19.44
N ALA A 163 7.17 -12.56 20.66
CA ALA A 163 7.18 -13.37 21.88
C ALA A 163 5.84 -14.12 22.08
N SER A 164 4.70 -13.47 21.81
CA SER A 164 3.39 -14.13 21.88
C SER A 164 3.08 -15.06 20.69
N ALA A 165 3.81 -14.96 19.58
CA ALA A 165 3.66 -15.87 18.45
C ALA A 165 4.37 -17.21 18.67
N ILE A 166 5.52 -17.20 19.35
CA ILE A 166 6.42 -18.33 19.56
C ILE A 166 5.86 -19.31 20.59
N ASP A 167 5.85 -20.61 20.26
CA ASP A 167 5.64 -21.71 21.20
C ASP A 167 6.97 -22.32 21.61
N ALA A 168 7.36 -22.06 22.86
CA ALA A 168 8.59 -22.57 23.44
C ALA A 168 8.47 -22.71 24.96
N LEU A 169 9.18 -23.70 25.51
CA LEU A 169 9.28 -23.94 26.94
C LEU A 169 10.75 -24.08 27.33
N ARG A 170 11.11 -23.39 28.42
CA ARG A 170 12.41 -23.54 29.05
C ARG A 170 12.32 -24.61 30.13
N ASP A 171 13.03 -25.72 29.94
CA ASP A 171 13.27 -26.72 30.98
C ASP A 171 14.45 -26.24 31.84
N GLU A 172 14.13 -25.80 33.07
CA GLU A 172 15.14 -25.31 34.02
C GLU A 172 15.98 -26.45 34.61
N GLU A 173 15.45 -27.68 34.69
CA GLU A 173 16.16 -28.83 35.25
C GLU A 173 17.25 -29.31 34.28
N ASN A 174 16.91 -29.46 33.01
CA ASN A 174 17.84 -29.92 31.97
C ASN A 174 18.55 -28.77 31.24
N LYS A 175 18.25 -27.52 31.60
CA LYS A 175 18.73 -26.29 30.93
C LYS A 175 18.47 -26.28 29.42
N GLN A 176 17.42 -26.96 28.97
CA GLN A 176 17.08 -27.14 27.57
C GLN A 176 15.97 -26.16 27.18
N LEU A 177 16.09 -25.58 25.98
CA LEU A 177 15.03 -24.77 25.37
C LEU A 177 14.37 -25.62 24.29
N ASN A 178 13.11 -25.98 24.51
CA ASN A 178 12.33 -26.77 23.57
C ASN A 178 11.31 -25.86 22.89
N GLN A 179 11.07 -26.05 21.59
CA GLN A 179 10.19 -25.20 20.80
C GLN A 179 9.40 -26.03 19.79
N ASN A 180 8.28 -25.51 19.29
CA ASN A 180 7.43 -26.22 18.34
C ASN A 180 6.94 -25.30 17.21
N ASN A 181 7.83 -24.59 16.54
CA ASN A 181 7.49 -23.55 15.57
C ASN A 181 7.79 -23.96 14.13
N SER A 182 6.93 -23.56 13.20
CA SER A 182 7.20 -23.57 11.76
C SER A 182 6.99 -22.18 11.16
N LEU A 183 7.75 -21.86 10.10
CA LEU A 183 7.39 -20.77 9.22
C LEU A 183 6.40 -21.28 8.18
N PHE A 184 5.31 -20.53 7.97
CA PHE A 184 4.25 -20.85 7.03
C PHE A 184 4.03 -19.67 6.08
N LEU A 185 4.04 -19.94 4.77
CA LEU A 185 3.83 -18.93 3.74
C LEU A 185 2.68 -19.37 2.84
N PHE A 186 1.68 -18.52 2.71
CA PHE A 186 0.49 -18.74 1.89
C PHE A 186 0.33 -17.63 0.84
N SER A 187 -0.18 -17.97 -0.34
CA SER A 187 -0.42 -17.01 -1.42
C SER A 187 -1.59 -17.44 -2.32
N ILE A 188 -2.40 -16.47 -2.72
CA ILE A 188 -3.48 -16.61 -3.70
C ILE A 188 -3.02 -16.11 -5.07
N GLY A 189 -3.37 -16.84 -6.13
CA GLY A 189 -3.15 -16.45 -7.52
C GLY A 189 -4.29 -16.84 -8.46
N PRO A 190 -4.20 -16.46 -9.74
CA PRO A 190 -3.31 -15.45 -10.30
C PRO A 190 -3.81 -14.01 -10.01
N VAL A 191 -2.95 -13.11 -9.51
CA VAL A 191 -3.34 -11.74 -9.10
C VAL A 191 -3.54 -10.82 -10.30
N GLN A 192 -2.45 -10.50 -11.00
CA GLN A 192 -2.43 -9.46 -12.02
C GLN A 192 -3.38 -9.79 -13.17
N TYR A 193 -3.42 -11.06 -13.56
CA TYR A 193 -4.33 -11.54 -14.57
C TYR A 193 -5.80 -11.33 -14.18
N PHE A 194 -6.21 -11.80 -12.99
CA PHE A 194 -7.58 -11.69 -12.49
C PHE A 194 -8.05 -10.24 -12.35
N ILE A 195 -7.18 -9.37 -11.81
CA ILE A 195 -7.45 -7.93 -11.66
C ILE A 195 -7.64 -7.26 -13.04
N SER A 196 -6.74 -7.53 -14.00
CA SER A 196 -6.77 -6.86 -15.32
C SER A 196 -7.86 -7.34 -16.27
N GLN A 197 -8.58 -8.42 -15.95
CA GLN A 197 -9.79 -8.82 -16.67
C GLN A 197 -10.94 -7.84 -16.34
N ALA A 198 -10.82 -6.57 -16.71
CA ALA A 198 -11.75 -5.51 -16.35
C ALA A 198 -12.09 -4.66 -17.57
N ARG A 199 -13.38 -4.36 -17.78
CA ARG A 199 -13.84 -3.39 -18.78
C ARG A 199 -14.25 -2.07 -18.12
N LYS A 200 -14.81 -2.14 -16.91
CA LYS A 200 -15.17 -1.00 -16.07
C LYS A 200 -14.18 -0.84 -14.91
N THR A 201 -14.03 0.37 -14.39
CA THR A 201 -13.23 0.65 -13.18
C THR A 201 -13.77 -0.10 -11.96
N HIS A 202 -15.09 -0.29 -11.89
CA HIS A 202 -15.74 -1.14 -10.88
C HIS A 202 -15.27 -2.60 -10.93
N ASP A 203 -15.11 -3.20 -12.12
CA ASP A 203 -14.63 -4.58 -12.27
C ASP A 203 -13.20 -4.75 -11.74
N LEU A 204 -12.37 -3.72 -11.94
CA LEU A 204 -10.98 -3.66 -11.51
C LEU A 204 -10.88 -3.57 -9.99
N PHE A 205 -11.67 -2.68 -9.39
CA PHE A 205 -11.77 -2.54 -7.93
C PHE A 205 -12.27 -3.82 -7.28
N MET A 206 -13.39 -4.38 -7.74
CA MET A 206 -13.94 -5.61 -7.16
C MET A 206 -13.01 -6.81 -7.32
N GLY A 207 -12.25 -6.87 -8.42
CA GLY A 207 -11.21 -7.89 -8.59
C GLY A 207 -10.10 -7.79 -7.53
N SER A 208 -9.67 -6.57 -7.22
CA SER A 208 -8.68 -6.31 -6.18
C SER A 208 -9.24 -6.62 -4.79
N PHE A 209 -10.49 -6.21 -4.53
CA PHE A 209 -11.18 -6.47 -3.26
C PHE A 209 -11.36 -7.97 -2.99
N ILE A 210 -11.75 -8.77 -4.00
CA ILE A 210 -11.89 -10.23 -3.85
C ILE A 210 -10.59 -10.86 -3.34
N LEU A 211 -9.45 -10.47 -3.92
CA LEU A 211 -8.16 -11.02 -3.51
C LEU A 211 -7.80 -10.64 -2.08
N THR A 212 -7.99 -9.38 -1.69
CA THR A 212 -7.83 -8.90 -0.31
C THR A 212 -8.73 -9.67 0.65
N TYR A 213 -10.02 -9.75 0.37
CA TYR A 213 -11.00 -10.37 1.26
C TYR A 213 -10.80 -11.90 1.36
N LEU A 214 -10.53 -12.60 0.26
CA LEU A 214 -10.21 -14.03 0.29
C LEU A 214 -8.89 -14.31 1.02
N THR A 215 -7.89 -13.43 0.90
CA THR A 215 -6.65 -13.58 1.68
C THR A 215 -6.92 -13.35 3.16
N PHE A 216 -7.76 -12.37 3.51
CA PHE A 216 -8.20 -12.17 4.89
C PHE A 216 -8.94 -13.40 5.44
N LYS A 217 -9.78 -14.07 4.64
CA LYS A 217 -10.44 -15.32 5.04
C LYS A 217 -9.47 -16.46 5.30
N ALA A 218 -8.36 -16.51 4.57
CA ALA A 218 -7.27 -17.44 4.87
C ALA A 218 -6.59 -17.10 6.21
N ILE A 219 -6.34 -15.80 6.45
CA ILE A 219 -5.75 -15.29 7.69
C ILE A 219 -6.68 -15.50 8.90
N GLU A 220 -8.00 -15.39 8.74
CA GLU A 220 -8.99 -15.62 9.80
C GLU A 220 -8.79 -16.98 10.47
N ILE A 221 -8.50 -18.05 9.71
CA ILE A 221 -8.25 -19.39 10.27
C ILE A 221 -7.02 -19.39 11.19
N ILE A 222 -5.95 -18.67 10.82
CA ILE A 222 -4.75 -18.54 11.64
C ILE A 222 -5.04 -17.71 12.90
N ILE A 223 -5.77 -16.61 12.76
CA ILE A 223 -6.21 -15.78 13.91
C ILE A 223 -7.06 -16.61 14.87
N GLU A 224 -7.96 -17.44 14.34
CA GLU A 224 -8.85 -18.24 15.16
C GLU A 224 -8.13 -19.31 15.95
N LYS A 225 -7.11 -19.93 15.38
CA LYS A 225 -6.34 -20.97 16.07
C LYS A 225 -5.26 -20.40 16.97
N TYR A 226 -4.53 -19.38 16.50
CA TYR A 226 -3.27 -18.95 17.10
C TYR A 226 -3.25 -17.46 17.45
N GLY A 227 -4.22 -16.66 16.99
CA GLY A 227 -4.25 -15.21 17.23
C GLY A 227 -3.48 -14.38 16.19
N PRO A 228 -3.71 -13.06 16.15
CA PRO A 228 -3.14 -12.18 15.11
C PRO A 228 -1.64 -11.98 15.23
N ALA A 229 -1.05 -12.19 16.41
CA ALA A 229 0.39 -12.06 16.62
C ALA A 229 1.21 -13.06 15.77
N ASN A 230 0.61 -14.19 15.41
CA ASN A 230 1.23 -15.22 14.58
C ASN A 230 1.38 -14.83 13.11
N ILE A 231 0.75 -13.74 12.66
CA ILE A 231 0.95 -13.18 11.32
C ILE A 231 2.08 -12.15 11.36
N ILE A 232 3.22 -12.49 10.75
CA ILE A 232 4.35 -11.56 10.58
C ILE A 232 4.03 -10.55 9.49
N TYR A 233 3.58 -11.05 8.34
CA TYR A 233 3.25 -10.25 7.17
C TYR A 233 1.92 -10.69 6.57
N PRO A 234 1.00 -9.79 6.20
CA PRO A 234 1.02 -8.34 6.48
C PRO A 234 0.72 -8.04 7.95
N ASP A 235 1.03 -6.84 8.41
CA ASP A 235 0.66 -6.42 9.76
C ASP A 235 -0.84 -6.13 9.82
N LEU A 236 -1.50 -6.72 10.82
CA LEU A 236 -2.96 -6.72 10.95
C LEU A 236 -3.47 -5.59 11.84
N HIS A 237 -2.60 -4.94 12.60
CA HIS A 237 -3.02 -3.95 13.58
C HIS A 237 -3.63 -2.72 12.89
N GLY A 238 -4.89 -2.38 13.19
CA GLY A 238 -5.60 -1.25 12.57
C GLY A 238 -6.06 -1.47 11.13
N GLN A 239 -5.91 -2.68 10.57
CA GLN A 239 -6.45 -3.00 9.25
C GLN A 239 -7.99 -2.98 9.27
N PRO A 240 -8.68 -2.38 8.27
CA PRO A 240 -10.14 -2.27 8.25
C PRO A 240 -10.88 -3.61 8.39
N LEU A 241 -10.41 -4.65 7.69
CA LEU A 241 -10.99 -6.00 7.78
C LEU A 241 -10.75 -6.66 9.15
N MET A 242 -9.60 -6.40 9.78
CA MET A 242 -9.29 -6.90 11.11
C MET A 242 -10.15 -6.22 12.18
N ASP A 243 -10.30 -4.90 12.11
CA ASP A 243 -11.16 -4.13 13.03
C ASP A 243 -12.63 -4.53 12.87
N HIS A 244 -13.07 -4.81 11.64
CA HIS A 244 -14.40 -5.36 11.37
C HIS A 244 -14.59 -6.75 11.99
N PHE A 245 -13.62 -7.66 11.82
CA PHE A 245 -13.62 -8.99 12.43
C PHE A 245 -13.72 -8.89 13.97
N LEU A 246 -12.88 -8.06 14.59
CA LEU A 246 -12.87 -7.85 16.04
C LEU A 246 -14.21 -7.29 16.55
N SER A 247 -14.76 -6.30 15.85
CA SER A 247 -16.01 -5.64 16.24
C SER A 247 -17.23 -6.54 16.05
N LYS A 248 -17.34 -7.23 14.90
CA LYS A 248 -18.54 -7.99 14.52
C LYS A 248 -18.52 -9.42 15.03
N LYS A 249 -17.38 -10.12 14.94
CA LYS A 249 -17.26 -11.54 15.29
C LYS A 249 -16.84 -11.72 16.75
N GLU A 250 -15.78 -11.04 17.20
CA GLU A 250 -15.26 -11.17 18.58
C GLU A 250 -15.97 -10.25 19.60
N LYS A 251 -16.83 -9.32 19.12
CA LYS A 251 -17.57 -8.34 19.93
C LYS A 251 -16.64 -7.52 20.83
N ILE A 252 -15.52 -7.07 20.28
CA ILE A 252 -14.53 -6.19 20.93
C ILE A 252 -14.79 -4.75 20.50
N ALA A 253 -14.85 -3.84 21.46
CA ALA A 253 -14.91 -2.40 21.18
C ALA A 253 -13.51 -1.92 20.76
N VAL A 254 -13.32 -1.69 19.46
CA VAL A 254 -12.04 -1.25 18.89
C VAL A 254 -11.88 0.26 19.08
N LYS A 255 -10.75 0.69 19.66
CA LYS A 255 -10.39 2.10 19.81
C LYS A 255 -9.78 2.63 18.51
N ASN A 256 -10.21 3.82 18.09
CA ASN A 256 -9.82 4.44 16.82
C ASN A 256 -9.97 3.45 15.64
N SER A 257 -11.19 2.92 15.50
CA SER A 257 -11.52 1.86 14.55
C SER A 257 -11.43 2.32 13.09
N SER A 258 -10.84 1.50 12.23
CA SER A 258 -10.78 1.73 10.78
C SER A 258 -11.94 1.06 10.00
N THR A 259 -13.00 0.61 10.69
CA THR A 259 -14.16 -0.09 10.09
C THR A 259 -14.92 0.71 9.03
N ASP A 260 -14.83 2.03 9.06
CA ASP A 260 -15.46 2.90 8.05
C ASP A 260 -14.80 2.76 6.68
N TYR A 261 -13.65 2.09 6.63
CA TYR A 261 -12.79 1.93 5.45
C TYR A 261 -12.68 0.46 5.03
N THR A 262 -13.67 -0.35 5.39
CA THR A 262 -13.80 -1.75 4.97
C THR A 262 -13.94 -1.91 3.45
N ASP A 263 -14.17 -0.83 2.72
CA ASP A 263 -14.16 -0.77 1.26
C ASP A 263 -12.75 -0.63 0.66
N GLN A 264 -11.69 -0.60 1.46
CA GLN A 264 -10.33 -0.42 0.94
C GLN A 264 -9.57 -1.74 0.85
N PRO A 265 -9.09 -2.12 -0.35
CA PRO A 265 -8.21 -3.26 -0.54
C PRO A 265 -6.79 -2.97 -0.01
N THR A 266 -6.55 -3.29 1.28
CA THR A 266 -5.27 -3.00 1.97
C THR A 266 -4.44 -4.23 2.34
N ILE A 267 -4.97 -5.43 2.13
CA ILE A 267 -4.32 -6.70 2.46
C ILE A 267 -3.79 -7.33 1.16
N PRO A 268 -2.48 -7.66 1.08
CA PRO A 268 -1.87 -8.32 -0.07
C PRO A 268 -2.38 -9.74 -0.27
N ASN A 269 -2.09 -10.33 -1.43
CA ASN A 269 -2.52 -11.70 -1.80
C ASN A 269 -1.70 -12.82 -1.14
N ARG A 270 -0.91 -12.51 -0.10
CA ARG A 270 0.00 -13.45 0.56
C ARG A 270 0.16 -13.09 2.03
N PHE A 271 0.47 -14.08 2.86
CA PHE A 271 0.85 -13.85 4.24
C PHE A 271 1.93 -14.82 4.72
N VAL A 272 2.74 -14.37 5.67
CA VAL A 272 3.78 -15.14 6.37
C VAL A 272 3.37 -15.25 7.83
N ALA A 273 3.41 -16.46 8.36
CA ALA A 273 3.06 -16.76 9.75
C ALA A 273 4.13 -17.60 10.44
N ILE A 274 4.26 -17.43 11.76
CA ILE A 274 4.88 -18.44 12.65
C ILE A 274 3.73 -19.26 13.21
N ILE A 275 3.74 -20.57 13.02
CA ILE A 275 2.71 -21.47 13.56
C ILE A 275 3.31 -22.37 14.64
N PRO A 276 2.60 -22.61 15.76
CA PRO A 276 3.08 -23.44 16.88
C PRO A 276 2.85 -24.94 16.59
N GLU A 277 3.31 -25.40 15.43
CA GLU A 277 3.26 -26.80 15.02
C GLU A 277 4.50 -27.16 14.21
N THR A 278 5.04 -28.38 14.38
CA THR A 278 6.13 -28.93 13.57
C THR A 278 5.79 -30.28 12.94
N ASP A 279 4.71 -30.93 13.37
CA ASP A 279 4.25 -32.16 12.74
C ASP A 279 3.75 -31.89 11.31
N LYS A 280 4.30 -32.65 10.37
CA LYS A 280 4.03 -32.46 8.95
C LYS A 280 2.56 -32.72 8.59
N ALA A 281 1.90 -33.69 9.23
CA ALA A 281 0.51 -34.00 8.96
C ALA A 281 -0.41 -32.91 9.50
N GLU A 282 -0.15 -32.40 10.70
CA GLU A 282 -0.91 -31.29 11.29
C GLU A 282 -0.76 -29.97 10.51
N ILE A 283 0.45 -29.66 10.03
CA ILE A 283 0.66 -28.50 9.14
C ILE A 283 -0.12 -28.67 7.82
N ALA A 284 -0.12 -29.88 7.24
CA ALA A 284 -0.88 -30.16 6.02
C ALA A 284 -2.40 -30.07 6.25
N ASN A 285 -2.88 -30.53 7.42
CA ASN A 285 -4.28 -30.39 7.83
C ASN A 285 -4.67 -28.91 7.95
N LEU A 286 -3.84 -28.11 8.62
CA LEU A 286 -4.02 -26.67 8.73
C LEU A 286 -4.09 -26.01 7.34
N ALA A 287 -3.15 -26.33 6.46
CA ALA A 287 -3.12 -25.76 5.12
C ALA A 287 -4.36 -26.14 4.30
N THR A 288 -4.84 -27.38 4.44
CA THR A 288 -6.07 -27.88 3.80
C THR A 288 -7.30 -27.15 4.33
N GLU A 289 -7.36 -26.88 5.64
CA GLU A 289 -8.43 -26.10 6.26
C GLU A 289 -8.46 -24.66 5.74
N VAL A 290 -7.30 -24.00 5.68
CA VAL A 290 -7.14 -22.66 5.10
C VAL A 290 -7.59 -22.65 3.63
N GLU A 291 -7.15 -23.62 2.83
CA GLU A 291 -7.54 -23.74 1.42
C GLU A 291 -9.05 -23.91 1.26
N LYS A 292 -9.63 -24.81 2.06
CA LYS A 292 -11.08 -25.09 2.04
C LYS A 292 -11.87 -23.86 2.43
N ALA A 293 -11.45 -23.09 3.43
CA ALA A 293 -12.12 -21.86 3.86
C ALA A 293 -12.20 -20.85 2.70
N VAL A 294 -11.08 -20.61 2.01
CA VAL A 294 -11.02 -19.69 0.86
C VAL A 294 -11.91 -20.15 -0.30
N LYS A 295 -11.79 -21.42 -0.71
CA LYS A 295 -12.58 -21.97 -1.82
C LYS A 295 -14.08 -22.00 -1.51
N SER A 296 -14.44 -22.33 -0.27
CA SER A 296 -15.83 -22.35 0.19
C SER A 296 -16.40 -20.94 0.19
N GLU A 297 -15.66 -19.95 0.68
CA GLU A 297 -16.12 -18.56 0.67
C GLU A 297 -16.34 -18.04 -0.75
N TRP A 298 -15.41 -18.32 -1.67
CA TRP A 298 -15.58 -17.94 -3.08
C TRP A 298 -16.85 -18.56 -3.69
N LYS A 299 -17.13 -19.82 -3.39
CA LYS A 299 -18.36 -20.49 -3.82
C LYS A 299 -19.61 -19.88 -3.20
N VAL A 300 -19.56 -19.47 -1.93
CA VAL A 300 -20.65 -18.74 -1.26
C VAL A 300 -20.93 -17.42 -1.96
N MET A 301 -19.89 -16.63 -2.29
CA MET A 301 -20.05 -15.37 -3.04
C MET A 301 -20.74 -15.60 -4.39
N VAL A 302 -20.27 -16.60 -5.15
CA VAL A 302 -20.83 -16.95 -6.46
C VAL A 302 -22.31 -17.30 -6.34
N ASN A 303 -22.65 -18.21 -5.44
CA ASN A 303 -24.02 -18.66 -5.26
C ASN A 303 -24.93 -17.51 -4.81
N LYS A 304 -24.47 -16.69 -3.86
CA LYS A 304 -25.24 -15.53 -3.38
C LYS A 304 -25.53 -14.54 -4.51
N VAL A 305 -24.53 -14.20 -5.32
CA VAL A 305 -24.72 -13.30 -6.46
C VAL A 305 -25.71 -13.89 -7.46
N LEU A 306 -25.58 -15.16 -7.83
CA LEU A 306 -26.53 -15.79 -8.75
C LEU A 306 -27.96 -15.80 -8.19
N ASP A 307 -28.11 -16.06 -6.89
CA ASP A 307 -29.38 -16.09 -6.18
C ASP A 307 -30.10 -14.74 -6.20
N GLU A 308 -29.38 -13.64 -5.94
CA GLU A 308 -29.93 -12.27 -5.94
C GLU A 308 -30.53 -11.86 -7.28
N PHE A 309 -30.00 -12.39 -8.40
CA PHE A 309 -30.52 -12.11 -9.74
C PHE A 309 -31.48 -13.19 -10.26
N GLY A 310 -31.88 -14.16 -9.43
CA GLY A 310 -32.80 -15.23 -9.82
C GLY A 310 -32.21 -16.20 -10.84
N LEU A 311 -30.89 -16.41 -10.81
CA LEU A 311 -30.14 -17.25 -11.76
C LEU A 311 -29.85 -18.66 -11.20
N LYS A 312 -30.67 -19.14 -10.27
CA LYS A 312 -30.48 -20.42 -9.55
C LYS A 312 -30.56 -21.67 -10.43
N ASN A 313 -31.18 -21.55 -11.61
CA ASN A 313 -31.39 -22.67 -12.53
C ASN A 313 -30.13 -23.08 -13.28
N ILE A 314 -29.01 -22.37 -13.11
CA ILE A 314 -27.73 -22.79 -13.66
C ILE A 314 -27.26 -24.04 -12.91
N ASN A 315 -26.97 -25.10 -13.66
CA ASN A 315 -26.52 -26.38 -13.11
C ASN A 315 -25.25 -26.24 -12.26
N SER A 316 -25.21 -26.89 -11.10
CA SER A 316 -24.12 -26.80 -10.12
C SER A 316 -22.77 -27.32 -10.62
N GLU A 317 -22.75 -28.39 -11.42
CA GLU A 317 -21.52 -28.89 -12.05
C GLU A 317 -20.97 -27.88 -13.05
N PHE A 318 -21.86 -27.17 -13.77
CA PHE A 318 -21.45 -26.11 -14.67
C PHE A 318 -20.92 -24.88 -13.93
N ILE A 319 -21.52 -24.50 -12.79
CA ILE A 319 -20.98 -23.45 -11.92
C ILE A 319 -19.56 -23.83 -11.49
N GLU A 320 -19.38 -25.04 -10.97
CA GLU A 320 -18.08 -25.54 -10.51
C GLU A 320 -17.04 -25.48 -11.64
N LYS A 321 -17.41 -25.94 -12.84
CA LYS A 321 -16.56 -25.86 -14.03
C LYS A 321 -16.10 -24.43 -14.37
N GLN A 322 -16.96 -23.42 -14.22
CA GLN A 322 -16.60 -22.03 -14.52
C GLN A 322 -15.77 -21.35 -13.44
N ILE A 323 -15.74 -21.87 -12.21
CA ILE A 323 -15.08 -21.21 -11.09
C ILE A 323 -13.86 -21.96 -10.55
N LYS A 324 -13.72 -23.27 -10.78
CA LYS A 324 -12.70 -24.12 -10.16
C LYS A 324 -11.24 -23.63 -10.28
N ASP A 325 -10.88 -22.97 -11.38
CA ASP A 325 -9.50 -22.52 -11.62
C ASP A 325 -9.16 -21.22 -10.86
N PHE A 326 -10.10 -20.66 -10.09
CA PHE A 326 -9.87 -19.51 -9.24
C PHE A 326 -10.60 -19.66 -7.90
N PRO A 327 -9.95 -19.38 -6.76
CA PRO A 327 -8.54 -19.00 -6.62
C PRO A 327 -7.58 -20.19 -6.71
N GLU A 328 -6.41 -19.96 -7.32
CA GLU A 328 -5.26 -20.84 -7.16
C GLU A 328 -4.61 -20.56 -5.80
N ILE A 329 -4.36 -21.61 -5.04
CA ILE A 329 -3.82 -21.50 -3.68
C ILE A 329 -2.47 -22.19 -3.62
N TYR A 330 -1.50 -21.48 -3.06
CA TYR A 330 -0.12 -21.94 -2.90
C TYR A 330 0.29 -21.77 -1.45
N TRP A 331 0.88 -22.80 -0.86
CA TRP A 331 1.44 -22.72 0.48
C TRP A 331 2.73 -23.52 0.58
N THR A 332 3.62 -23.09 1.47
CA THR A 332 4.83 -23.79 1.88
C THR A 332 5.02 -23.64 3.38
N ALA A 333 5.70 -24.61 4.00
CA ALA A 333 6.05 -24.55 5.41
C ALA A 333 7.44 -25.12 5.64
N ILE A 334 8.17 -24.54 6.59
CA ILE A 334 9.46 -25.06 7.08
C ILE A 334 9.33 -25.25 8.59
N PRO A 335 9.22 -26.51 9.05
CA PRO A 335 9.38 -26.85 10.45
C PRO A 335 10.78 -26.49 10.94
N LEU A 336 10.86 -25.79 12.06
CA LEU A 336 12.14 -25.43 12.67
C LEU A 336 12.71 -26.55 13.57
N ARG A 337 12.22 -27.78 13.37
CA ARG A 337 12.69 -29.01 14.02
C ARG A 337 12.93 -30.12 13.02
N LYS A 338 13.86 -31.01 13.37
CA LYS A 338 14.17 -32.26 12.66
C LYS A 338 14.22 -33.41 13.68
N GLY A 339 13.12 -34.14 13.80
CA GLY A 339 12.95 -35.11 14.88
C GLY A 339 12.83 -34.39 16.21
N GLU A 340 13.66 -34.76 17.19
CA GLU A 340 13.65 -34.11 18.51
C GLU A 340 14.52 -32.86 18.60
N GLU A 341 15.38 -32.61 17.60
CA GLU A 341 16.33 -31.50 17.58
C GLU A 341 15.80 -30.31 16.76
N ASP A 342 16.31 -29.11 17.05
CA ASP A 342 16.10 -27.94 16.21
C ASP A 342 16.88 -28.10 14.89
N VAL A 343 16.38 -27.47 13.81
CA VAL A 343 17.16 -27.40 12.56
C VAL A 343 18.44 -26.61 12.78
N ASN A 344 19.52 -27.03 12.13
CA ASN A 344 20.81 -26.35 12.18
C ASN A 344 21.15 -25.71 10.83
N ILE A 345 22.30 -25.03 10.76
CA ILE A 345 22.74 -24.30 9.57
C ILE A 345 22.94 -25.26 8.37
N ASP A 346 23.43 -26.48 8.61
CA ASP A 346 23.72 -27.45 7.54
C ASP A 346 22.45 -27.98 6.87
N ASP A 347 21.32 -28.00 7.59
CA ASP A 347 20.01 -28.38 7.01
C ASP A 347 19.54 -27.41 5.91
N PHE A 348 20.10 -26.20 5.84
CA PHE A 348 19.79 -25.22 4.80
C PHE A 348 20.72 -25.27 3.58
N SER A 349 21.73 -26.14 3.57
CA SER A 349 22.80 -26.13 2.56
C SER A 349 22.31 -26.28 1.12
N GLU A 350 21.24 -27.04 0.88
CA GLU A 350 20.68 -27.22 -0.46
C GLU A 350 20.03 -25.94 -1.03
N PHE A 351 19.67 -24.98 -0.19
CA PHE A 351 19.02 -23.76 -0.62
C PHE A 351 20.03 -22.66 -0.97
N PHE A 352 21.27 -22.72 -0.50
CA PHE A 352 22.21 -21.60 -0.53
C PHE A 352 23.58 -21.99 -1.08
N GLU A 353 24.35 -20.99 -1.51
CA GLU A 353 25.74 -21.20 -1.89
C GLU A 353 26.59 -21.57 -0.65
N GLU A 354 27.59 -22.43 -0.85
CA GLU A 354 28.48 -22.91 0.22
C GLU A 354 29.17 -21.76 0.98
N LYS A 355 29.50 -20.67 0.28
CA LYS A 355 30.08 -19.46 0.87
C LYS A 355 29.18 -18.87 1.96
N LEU A 356 27.87 -18.72 1.67
CA LEU A 356 26.92 -18.14 2.61
C LEU A 356 26.75 -19.03 3.84
N ILE A 357 26.66 -20.35 3.66
CA ILE A 357 26.57 -21.31 4.77
C ILE A 357 27.79 -21.20 5.70
N LYS A 358 28.99 -21.07 5.13
CA LYS A 358 30.22 -20.86 5.90
C LYS A 358 30.18 -19.55 6.71
N GLU A 359 29.78 -18.45 6.08
CA GLU A 359 29.63 -17.15 6.75
C GLU A 359 28.66 -17.26 7.96
N TRP A 360 27.53 -17.95 7.81
CA TRP A 360 26.58 -18.18 8.92
C TRP A 360 27.16 -19.02 10.05
N LYS A 361 27.96 -20.06 9.75
CA LYS A 361 28.65 -20.84 10.79
C LYS A 361 29.62 -19.98 11.59
N GLU A 362 30.34 -19.07 10.94
CA GLU A 362 31.26 -18.15 11.62
C GLU A 362 30.52 -17.15 12.52
N ILE A 363 29.35 -16.65 12.09
CA ILE A 363 28.48 -15.77 12.89
C ILE A 363 27.92 -16.51 14.11
N TYR A 364 27.48 -17.75 13.92
CA TYR A 364 26.97 -18.59 15.01
C TYR A 364 28.05 -18.83 16.06
N MET A 365 29.26 -19.19 15.64
CA MET A 365 30.41 -19.39 16.53
C MET A 365 30.82 -18.10 17.26
N LEU A 366 30.77 -16.95 16.58
CA LEU A 366 31.01 -15.64 17.21
C LEU A 366 30.01 -15.38 18.34
N SER A 367 28.73 -15.62 18.07
CA SER A 367 27.63 -15.44 19.04
C SER A 367 27.77 -16.37 20.24
N GLU A 368 28.13 -17.63 20.01
CA GLU A 368 28.35 -18.62 21.08
C GLU A 368 29.54 -18.26 21.99
N THR A 369 30.66 -17.82 21.38
CA THR A 369 31.90 -17.56 22.11
C THR A 369 31.90 -16.20 22.81
N GLN A 370 31.44 -15.15 22.11
CA GLN A 370 31.55 -13.77 22.55
C GLN A 370 30.21 -13.13 22.96
N GLY A 371 29.07 -13.71 22.56
CA GLY A 371 27.73 -13.17 22.81
C GLY A 371 27.27 -13.25 24.26
N GLU A 372 26.42 -12.31 24.68
CA GLU A 372 25.81 -12.23 26.01
C GLU A 372 24.94 -13.47 26.28
N TYR A 373 24.22 -13.94 25.25
CA TYR A 373 23.40 -15.13 25.28
C TYR A 373 23.82 -16.11 24.17
N PRO A 374 23.76 -17.42 24.41
CA PRO A 374 24.06 -18.42 23.40
C PRO A 374 23.03 -18.36 22.26
N PRO A 375 23.46 -18.56 21.01
CA PRO A 375 22.56 -18.59 19.87
C PRO A 375 21.57 -19.76 19.98
N ASN A 376 20.38 -19.58 19.42
CA ASN A 376 19.34 -20.59 19.28
C ASN A 376 18.67 -20.48 17.91
N ILE A 377 17.60 -21.25 17.68
CA ILE A 377 16.87 -21.29 16.41
C ILE A 377 16.41 -19.92 15.91
N GLY A 378 16.17 -18.95 16.80
CA GLY A 378 15.83 -17.58 16.44
C GLY A 378 16.87 -16.97 15.51
N LEU A 379 18.16 -17.19 15.75
CA LEU A 379 19.26 -16.65 14.93
C LEU A 379 19.19 -17.13 13.46
N LEU A 380 18.55 -18.28 13.19
CA LEU A 380 18.46 -18.88 11.86
C LEU A 380 17.25 -18.39 11.05
N TYR A 381 16.47 -17.42 11.56
CA TYR A 381 15.24 -16.95 10.91
C TYR A 381 15.46 -16.49 9.46
N GLN A 382 16.52 -15.72 9.17
CA GLN A 382 16.77 -15.24 7.80
C GLN A 382 17.00 -16.40 6.82
N LEU A 383 17.75 -17.43 7.23
CA LEU A 383 17.98 -18.62 6.43
C LEU A 383 16.67 -19.38 6.20
N ALA A 384 15.90 -19.59 7.28
CA ALA A 384 14.62 -20.27 7.21
C ALA A 384 13.61 -19.53 6.31
N TYR A 385 13.49 -18.21 6.45
CA TYR A 385 12.59 -17.39 5.62
C TYR A 385 13.04 -17.37 4.15
N SER A 386 14.33 -17.23 3.89
CA SER A 386 14.85 -17.25 2.51
C SER A 386 14.66 -18.62 1.84
N ALA A 387 14.80 -19.72 2.59
CA ALA A 387 14.48 -21.07 2.12
C ALA A 387 12.97 -21.24 1.86
N LEU A 388 12.12 -20.64 2.70
CA LEU A 388 10.67 -20.64 2.54
C LEU A 388 10.23 -19.93 1.26
N GLU A 389 10.81 -18.75 0.96
CA GLU A 389 10.57 -18.01 -0.29
C GLU A 389 11.02 -18.80 -1.52
N LYS A 390 12.23 -19.39 -1.50
CA LYS A 390 12.73 -20.26 -2.58
C LYS A 390 11.79 -21.44 -2.82
N SER A 391 11.32 -22.08 -1.74
CA SER A 391 10.35 -23.17 -1.80
C SER A 391 9.01 -22.73 -2.40
N MET A 392 8.52 -21.54 -2.04
CA MET A 392 7.29 -20.97 -2.61
C MET A 392 7.45 -20.67 -4.11
N GLY A 393 8.60 -20.13 -4.51
CA GLY A 393 8.95 -19.94 -5.92
C GLY A 393 8.92 -21.24 -6.71
N ALA A 394 9.55 -22.30 -6.17
CA ALA A 394 9.51 -23.63 -6.76
C ALA A 394 8.07 -24.18 -6.87
N ARG A 395 7.25 -24.03 -5.82
CA ARG A 395 5.85 -24.49 -5.82
C ARG A 395 5.01 -23.77 -6.87
N LYS A 396 5.18 -22.45 -7.06
CA LYS A 396 4.48 -21.68 -8.09
C LYS A 396 4.90 -22.08 -9.51
N ASN A 397 6.16 -22.47 -9.70
CA ASN A 397 6.67 -22.92 -11.00
C ASN A 397 6.10 -24.27 -11.46
N LEU A 398 5.64 -25.13 -10.55
CA LEU A 398 5.04 -26.43 -10.89
C LEU A 398 3.70 -26.34 -11.63
N ARG A 399 3.08 -25.15 -11.74
CA ARG A 399 1.80 -24.82 -12.43
C ARG A 399 0.70 -25.89 -12.36
N ASN A 400 -0.40 -25.58 -11.69
CA ASN A 400 -1.59 -26.42 -11.73
C ASN A 400 -2.30 -26.21 -13.09
N PHE A 401 -1.98 -26.99 -14.11
CA PHE A 401 -2.65 -26.91 -15.42
C PHE A 401 -3.73 -27.98 -15.57
N GLU A 402 -4.96 -27.55 -15.78
CA GLU A 402 -6.08 -28.43 -16.15
C GLU A 402 -6.80 -27.84 -17.38
N GLN A 403 -6.90 -28.61 -18.45
CA GLN A 403 -7.57 -28.16 -19.67
C GLN A 403 -9.09 -28.28 -19.53
N THR A 404 -9.82 -27.19 -19.80
CA THR A 404 -11.28 -27.18 -19.83
C THR A 404 -11.80 -26.87 -21.23
N GLU A 405 -12.77 -27.66 -21.70
CA GLU A 405 -13.40 -27.45 -23.01
C GLU A 405 -14.72 -26.68 -22.86
N GLU A 406 -14.83 -25.52 -23.50
CA GLU A 406 -16.03 -24.68 -23.51
C GLU A 406 -16.30 -24.18 -24.93
N PHE A 407 -17.42 -24.58 -25.53
CA PHE A 407 -17.64 -24.47 -26.98
C PHE A 407 -18.51 -23.28 -27.43
N ARG A 408 -19.22 -22.60 -26.53
CA ARG A 408 -20.07 -21.45 -26.93
C ARG A 408 -19.30 -20.13 -26.94
N LYS A 409 -20.02 -19.04 -27.26
CA LYS A 409 -19.51 -17.66 -27.29
C LYS A 409 -18.81 -17.33 -25.98
N LYS A 410 -17.64 -16.71 -26.09
CA LYS A 410 -16.84 -16.32 -24.94
C LYS A 410 -17.42 -15.11 -24.23
N CYS A 411 -17.11 -15.03 -22.94
CA CYS A 411 -17.42 -13.94 -22.06
C CYS A 411 -16.81 -12.66 -22.62
N HIS A 412 -17.62 -11.61 -22.73
CA HIS A 412 -17.18 -10.33 -23.27
C HIS A 412 -16.21 -9.57 -22.35
N LEU A 413 -16.06 -10.01 -21.09
CA LEU A 413 -15.10 -9.44 -20.14
C LEU A 413 -13.72 -10.13 -20.21
N CYS A 414 -13.68 -11.46 -20.02
CA CYS A 414 -12.40 -12.19 -19.95
C CYS A 414 -11.96 -12.81 -21.28
N GLY A 415 -12.87 -13.06 -22.21
CA GLY A 415 -12.57 -13.74 -23.49
C GLY A 415 -12.22 -15.22 -23.37
N GLU A 416 -12.19 -15.80 -22.17
CA GLU A 416 -11.69 -17.17 -21.94
C GLU A 416 -12.81 -18.19 -21.76
N ARG A 417 -13.73 -17.88 -20.85
CA ARG A 417 -14.86 -18.75 -20.48
C ARG A 417 -16.10 -18.41 -21.29
N GLU A 418 -17.02 -19.34 -21.38
CA GLU A 418 -18.34 -19.22 -21.98
C GLU A 418 -19.17 -18.15 -21.27
N GLY A 419 -19.72 -17.23 -22.06
CA GLY A 419 -20.67 -16.23 -21.58
C GLY A 419 -22.07 -16.82 -21.45
N VAL A 420 -22.52 -17.05 -20.22
CA VAL A 420 -23.84 -17.66 -19.94
C VAL A 420 -24.84 -16.69 -19.31
N ILE A 421 -24.35 -15.62 -18.67
CA ILE A 421 -25.15 -14.57 -18.04
C ILE A 421 -25.40 -13.47 -19.07
N GLU A 422 -26.67 -13.17 -19.34
CA GLU A 422 -27.12 -12.20 -20.35
C GLU A 422 -28.27 -11.37 -19.77
N ALA A 423 -28.49 -10.17 -20.31
CA ALA A 423 -29.61 -9.32 -19.91
C ALA A 423 -30.95 -10.04 -20.08
N ASN A 424 -31.91 -9.75 -19.19
CA ASN A 424 -33.25 -10.34 -19.12
C ASN A 424 -33.32 -11.84 -18.79
N LYS A 425 -32.19 -12.49 -18.43
CA LYS A 425 -32.22 -13.78 -17.75
C LYS A 425 -32.48 -13.58 -16.26
N GLY A 426 -33.41 -14.37 -15.70
CA GLY A 426 -33.86 -14.17 -14.32
C GLY A 426 -34.44 -12.76 -14.14
N ASN A 427 -34.00 -12.07 -13.09
CA ASN A 427 -34.39 -10.70 -12.79
C ASN A 427 -33.34 -9.65 -13.25
N LEU A 428 -32.28 -10.08 -13.93
CA LEU A 428 -31.18 -9.20 -14.36
C LEU A 428 -31.63 -8.28 -15.50
N LYS A 429 -31.78 -6.99 -15.22
CA LYS A 429 -32.11 -5.96 -16.22
C LYS A 429 -30.87 -5.30 -16.79
N VAL A 430 -31.02 -4.67 -17.96
CA VAL A 430 -29.99 -3.79 -18.54
C VAL A 430 -29.72 -2.65 -17.57
N GLY A 431 -28.45 -2.36 -17.28
CA GLY A 431 -28.04 -1.30 -16.37
C GLY A 431 -26.65 -1.54 -15.78
N LYS A 432 -26.50 -1.27 -14.47
CA LYS A 432 -25.23 -1.33 -13.72
C LYS A 432 -24.38 -2.58 -14.03
N TYR A 433 -24.99 -3.76 -13.96
CA TYR A 433 -24.28 -5.04 -14.03
C TYR A 433 -24.14 -5.65 -15.43
N ILE A 434 -25.01 -5.30 -16.38
CA ILE A 434 -24.97 -5.89 -17.72
C ILE A 434 -25.60 -4.97 -18.77
N SER A 435 -25.03 -4.95 -19.98
CA SER A 435 -25.66 -4.28 -21.14
C SER A 435 -26.54 -5.25 -21.93
N SER A 436 -27.32 -4.71 -22.87
CA SER A 436 -28.19 -5.50 -23.76
C SER A 436 -27.45 -6.46 -24.70
N THR A 437 -26.15 -6.23 -24.94
CA THR A 437 -25.32 -7.01 -25.87
C THR A 437 -24.24 -7.83 -25.17
N GLU A 438 -24.11 -7.73 -23.85
CA GLU A 438 -23.05 -8.37 -23.09
C GLU A 438 -23.48 -9.76 -22.58
N GLY A 439 -22.63 -10.74 -22.86
CA GLY A 439 -22.67 -12.08 -22.27
C GLY A 439 -21.45 -12.32 -21.37
N LEU A 440 -21.67 -12.69 -20.11
CA LEU A 440 -20.62 -12.86 -19.09
C LEU A 440 -20.53 -14.30 -18.60
N CYS A 441 -19.33 -14.76 -18.26
CA CYS A 441 -19.18 -15.98 -17.47
C CYS A 441 -19.51 -15.70 -16.01
N ILE A 442 -19.79 -16.74 -15.25
CA ILE A 442 -20.15 -16.69 -13.83
C ILE A 442 -19.07 -15.97 -13.03
N ARG A 443 -17.78 -16.31 -13.21
CA ARG A 443 -16.66 -15.63 -12.54
C ARG A 443 -16.68 -14.10 -12.73
N CYS A 444 -16.82 -13.66 -13.97
CA CYS A 444 -16.84 -12.25 -14.34
C CYS A 444 -18.09 -11.53 -13.83
N PHE A 445 -19.24 -12.19 -13.87
CA PHE A 445 -20.48 -11.64 -13.34
C PHE A 445 -20.44 -11.53 -11.81
N THR A 446 -19.96 -12.56 -11.10
CA THR A 446 -19.74 -12.53 -9.65
C THR A 446 -18.83 -11.37 -9.26
N LYS A 447 -17.72 -11.18 -9.99
CA LYS A 447 -16.83 -10.03 -9.76
C LYS A 447 -17.55 -8.70 -9.90
N ARG A 448 -18.38 -8.53 -10.93
CA ARG A 448 -19.07 -7.28 -11.21
C ARG A 448 -20.22 -6.97 -10.24
N ALA A 449 -20.89 -8.00 -9.74
CA ALA A 449 -22.04 -7.86 -8.84
C ALA A 449 -21.70 -8.23 -7.39
N LEU A 450 -20.42 -8.18 -7.04
CA LEU A 450 -19.92 -8.56 -5.71
C LEU A 450 -20.49 -7.66 -4.60
N ASP A 451 -20.82 -6.41 -4.92
CA ASP A 451 -21.48 -5.47 -4.00
C ASP A 451 -22.75 -6.06 -3.37
N ARG A 452 -23.46 -6.96 -4.08
CA ARG A 452 -24.64 -7.67 -3.55
C ARG A 452 -24.30 -8.61 -2.40
N TYR A 453 -23.21 -9.37 -2.51
CA TYR A 453 -22.72 -10.20 -1.42
C TYR A 453 -22.13 -9.34 -0.29
N LEU A 454 -21.37 -8.31 -0.63
CA LEU A 454 -20.71 -7.44 0.36
C LEU A 454 -21.68 -6.57 1.16
N THR A 455 -22.86 -6.27 0.61
CA THR A 455 -23.93 -5.60 1.38
C THR A 455 -24.37 -6.44 2.58
N ASP A 456 -24.41 -7.77 2.47
CA ASP A 456 -24.75 -8.65 3.60
C ASP A 456 -23.62 -8.69 4.64
N VAL A 457 -22.37 -8.61 4.20
CA VAL A 457 -21.19 -8.68 5.08
C VAL A 457 -20.93 -7.34 5.80
N PHE A 458 -20.98 -6.23 5.05
CA PHE A 458 -20.54 -4.91 5.50
C PHE A 458 -21.66 -3.88 5.60
N GLY A 459 -22.90 -4.24 5.26
CA GLY A 459 -24.07 -3.37 5.38
C GLY A 459 -24.06 -2.20 4.39
N ASP A 460 -24.47 -1.03 4.90
CA ASP A 460 -24.69 0.18 4.09
C ASP A 460 -23.45 0.63 3.31
N LYS A 461 -22.24 0.25 3.76
CA LYS A 461 -20.98 0.59 3.08
C LYS A 461 -20.91 0.06 1.64
N PHE A 462 -21.48 -1.12 1.39
CA PHE A 462 -21.51 -1.73 0.05
C PHE A 462 -22.88 -1.64 -0.63
N LYS A 463 -23.88 -1.09 0.06
CA LYS A 463 -25.22 -0.93 -0.49
C LYS A 463 -25.18 0.01 -1.69
N ASN A 464 -25.55 -0.52 -2.86
CA ASN A 464 -25.48 0.18 -4.15
C ASN A 464 -24.09 0.69 -4.53
N PHE A 465 -23.01 0.20 -3.89
CA PHE A 465 -21.65 0.71 -4.07
C PHE A 465 -21.22 0.75 -5.54
N SER A 466 -20.67 1.88 -5.97
CA SER A 466 -20.07 2.04 -7.28
C SER A 466 -18.67 2.63 -7.14
N PHE A 467 -17.76 2.17 -7.99
CA PHE A 467 -16.44 2.78 -8.08
C PHE A 467 -16.51 3.85 -9.18
N PRO A 468 -15.91 5.04 -8.99
CA PRO A 468 -16.02 6.14 -9.95
C PRO A 468 -15.57 5.70 -11.34
N SER A 469 -16.31 6.16 -12.36
CA SER A 469 -15.95 5.92 -13.75
C SER A 469 -14.70 6.73 -14.13
N THR A 470 -14.09 6.42 -15.28
CA THR A 470 -13.00 7.23 -15.85
C THR A 470 -13.44 8.66 -16.17
N ALA A 471 -14.73 8.85 -16.51
CA ALA A 471 -15.29 10.17 -16.77
C ALA A 471 -15.51 10.95 -15.48
N GLU A 472 -15.97 10.28 -14.42
CA GLU A 472 -16.14 10.87 -13.09
C GLU A 472 -14.81 11.43 -12.57
N VAL A 473 -13.73 10.64 -12.68
CA VAL A 473 -12.39 11.10 -12.28
C VAL A 473 -11.92 12.27 -13.15
N ALA A 474 -12.09 12.19 -14.46
CA ALA A 474 -11.66 13.25 -15.40
C ALA A 474 -12.36 14.59 -15.13
N CYS A 475 -13.67 14.58 -14.88
CA CYS A 475 -14.47 15.80 -14.67
C CYS A 475 -14.51 16.31 -13.23
N SER A 476 -13.90 15.60 -12.27
CA SER A 476 -13.98 15.95 -10.84
C SER A 476 -13.48 17.36 -10.51
N ASP A 477 -12.42 17.87 -11.14
CA ASP A 477 -11.98 19.26 -10.97
C ASP A 477 -13.05 20.27 -11.41
N PHE A 478 -13.70 20.01 -12.55
CA PHE A 478 -14.80 20.85 -13.03
C PHE A 478 -15.96 20.85 -12.03
N LYS A 479 -16.31 19.69 -11.46
CA LYS A 479 -17.37 19.57 -10.46
C LYS A 479 -17.04 20.32 -9.16
N GLU A 480 -15.82 20.14 -8.65
CA GLU A 480 -15.36 20.87 -7.45
C GLU A 480 -15.42 22.39 -7.66
N ARG A 481 -14.96 22.87 -8.82
CA ARG A 481 -15.06 24.29 -9.16
C ARG A 481 -16.51 24.74 -9.31
N ALA A 482 -17.36 23.96 -9.98
CA ALA A 482 -18.78 24.26 -10.17
C ALA A 482 -19.52 24.38 -8.84
N LEU A 483 -19.33 23.42 -7.93
CA LEU A 483 -19.93 23.44 -6.59
C LEU A 483 -19.46 24.62 -5.76
N ARG A 484 -18.23 25.10 -5.99
CA ARG A 484 -17.66 26.25 -5.27
C ARG A 484 -18.14 27.61 -5.80
N VAL A 485 -18.28 27.77 -7.13
CA VAL A 485 -18.49 29.10 -7.75
C VAL A 485 -19.80 29.24 -8.52
N ALA A 486 -20.48 28.15 -8.84
CA ALA A 486 -21.69 28.10 -9.67
C ALA A 486 -22.65 26.99 -9.21
N GLN A 487 -22.84 26.86 -7.90
CA GLN A 487 -23.61 25.76 -7.28
C GLN A 487 -25.07 25.75 -7.74
N ASP A 488 -25.68 26.93 -7.90
CA ASP A 488 -27.06 27.06 -8.36
C ASP A 488 -27.23 26.52 -9.79
N GLU A 489 -26.33 26.88 -10.71
CA GLU A 489 -26.35 26.35 -12.09
C GLU A 489 -26.08 24.85 -12.13
N PHE A 490 -25.18 24.35 -11.28
CA PHE A 490 -24.91 22.92 -11.15
C PHE A 490 -26.17 22.17 -10.71
N ASN A 491 -26.83 22.65 -9.64
CA ASN A 491 -28.06 22.06 -9.11
C ASN A 491 -29.21 22.13 -10.11
N GLU A 492 -29.33 23.24 -10.86
CA GLU A 492 -30.33 23.39 -11.92
C GLU A 492 -30.13 22.35 -13.03
N TYR A 493 -28.88 22.13 -13.45
CA TYR A 493 -28.53 21.13 -14.44
C TYR A 493 -28.86 19.71 -13.97
N VAL A 494 -28.46 19.35 -12.74
CA VAL A 494 -28.77 18.04 -12.14
C VAL A 494 -30.27 17.82 -12.01
N LYS A 495 -31.00 18.83 -11.55
CA LYS A 495 -32.46 18.79 -11.40
C LYS A 495 -33.17 18.59 -12.74
N ALA A 496 -32.67 19.18 -13.83
CA ALA A 496 -33.20 18.97 -15.17
C ALA A 496 -33.11 17.48 -15.58
N PHE A 497 -31.97 16.83 -15.35
CA PHE A 497 -31.82 15.38 -15.56
C PHE A 497 -32.81 14.57 -14.72
N LYS A 498 -32.94 14.91 -13.43
CA LYS A 498 -33.86 14.21 -12.52
C LYS A 498 -35.30 14.29 -12.99
N ASN A 499 -35.74 15.47 -13.46
CA ASN A 499 -37.09 15.66 -14.00
C ASN A 499 -37.33 14.86 -15.29
N ILE A 500 -36.31 14.76 -16.16
CA ILE A 500 -36.40 14.03 -17.43
C ILE A 500 -36.42 12.51 -17.20
N LEU A 501 -35.51 11.99 -16.37
CA LEU A 501 -35.31 10.55 -16.16
C LEU A 501 -36.25 9.95 -15.12
N LYS A 502 -36.78 10.76 -14.18
CA LYS A 502 -37.65 10.31 -13.08
C LYS A 502 -37.03 9.13 -12.34
N ASP A 503 -37.72 7.99 -12.26
CA ASP A 503 -37.26 6.78 -11.58
C ASP A 503 -35.96 6.20 -12.18
N LYS A 504 -35.60 6.55 -13.43
CA LYS A 504 -34.33 6.14 -14.05
C LYS A 504 -33.14 7.00 -13.63
N PHE A 505 -33.35 8.09 -12.89
CA PHE A 505 -32.26 8.97 -12.44
C PHE A 505 -31.23 8.22 -11.57
N GLU A 506 -31.67 7.25 -10.76
CA GLU A 506 -30.79 6.41 -9.94
C GLU A 506 -29.73 5.63 -10.76
N GLN A 507 -29.93 5.49 -12.08
CA GLN A 507 -28.95 4.83 -12.97
C GLN A 507 -27.78 5.74 -13.37
N VAL A 508 -27.95 7.06 -13.22
CA VAL A 508 -26.95 8.08 -13.56
C VAL A 508 -26.48 8.88 -12.35
N ASP A 509 -27.12 8.70 -11.20
CA ASP A 509 -26.68 9.25 -9.92
C ASP A 509 -25.49 8.43 -9.39
N VAL A 510 -24.42 9.13 -9.02
CA VAL A 510 -23.17 8.54 -8.52
C VAL A 510 -22.60 9.41 -7.43
N SER A 511 -21.95 8.83 -6.42
CA SER A 511 -21.23 9.62 -5.41
C SER A 511 -20.09 10.43 -6.04
N PHE A 512 -19.74 11.55 -5.41
CA PHE A 512 -18.54 12.28 -5.81
C PHE A 512 -17.27 11.51 -5.43
N LEU A 513 -16.11 11.98 -5.92
CA LEU A 513 -14.84 11.55 -5.35
C LEU A 513 -14.74 11.93 -3.87
N PRO A 514 -14.05 11.14 -3.03
CA PRO A 514 -14.08 11.30 -1.57
C PRO A 514 -13.78 12.71 -1.06
N LYS A 515 -12.81 13.40 -1.67
CA LYS A 515 -12.49 14.81 -1.35
C LYS A 515 -13.67 15.76 -1.51
N ILE A 516 -14.43 15.63 -2.60
CA ILE A 516 -15.62 16.47 -2.85
C ILE A 516 -16.78 16.00 -1.98
N GLU A 517 -16.94 14.69 -1.82
CA GLU A 517 -18.00 14.07 -1.01
C GLU A 517 -17.96 14.55 0.45
N LYS A 518 -16.76 14.80 1.00
CA LYS A 518 -16.56 15.34 2.36
C LYS A 518 -17.31 16.66 2.58
N ASP A 519 -17.27 17.56 1.60
CA ASP A 519 -17.86 18.90 1.73
C ASP A 519 -19.26 18.98 1.09
N TYR A 520 -19.55 18.14 0.09
CA TYR A 520 -20.74 18.24 -0.76
C TYR A 520 -21.59 16.97 -0.87
N GLY A 521 -21.33 15.91 -0.09
CA GLY A 521 -22.02 14.61 -0.21
C GLY A 521 -23.53 14.59 0.04
N LYS A 522 -24.12 15.72 0.46
CA LYS A 522 -25.59 15.89 0.51
C LYS A 522 -26.19 16.40 -0.80
N THR A 523 -25.36 16.80 -1.75
CA THR A 523 -25.76 17.34 -3.05
C THR A 523 -25.94 16.20 -4.04
N GLU A 524 -27.02 16.21 -4.81
CA GLU A 524 -27.21 15.24 -5.89
C GLU A 524 -26.14 15.43 -6.96
N ASN A 525 -25.65 14.33 -7.51
CA ASN A 525 -24.61 14.33 -8.51
C ASN A 525 -25.06 13.56 -9.76
N LEU A 526 -24.33 13.75 -10.85
CA LEU A 526 -24.54 13.05 -12.10
C LEU A 526 -23.24 12.39 -12.54
N GLU A 527 -23.33 11.22 -13.16
CA GLU A 527 -22.19 10.54 -13.76
C GLU A 527 -21.42 11.47 -14.71
N GLY A 528 -20.10 11.52 -14.56
CA GLY A 528 -19.20 12.45 -15.24
C GLY A 528 -19.34 12.51 -16.76
N ILE A 529 -19.82 11.43 -17.41
CA ILE A 529 -20.07 11.42 -18.85
C ILE A 529 -21.03 12.53 -19.29
N TRP A 530 -21.97 12.91 -18.43
CA TRP A 530 -23.04 13.86 -18.73
C TRP A 530 -22.59 15.32 -18.68
N PHE A 531 -21.37 15.59 -18.21
CA PHE A 531 -20.79 16.95 -18.23
C PHE A 531 -20.04 17.25 -19.54
N PHE A 532 -19.93 16.29 -20.45
CA PHE A 532 -19.36 16.51 -21.77
C PHE A 532 -20.45 16.75 -22.81
N GLU A 533 -20.52 17.97 -23.38
CA GLU A 533 -21.54 18.37 -24.38
C GLU A 533 -21.72 17.33 -25.50
N LYS A 534 -20.63 16.73 -25.98
CA LYS A 534 -20.64 15.71 -27.06
C LYS A 534 -21.46 14.44 -26.75
N ASN A 535 -21.77 14.19 -25.48
CA ASN A 535 -22.50 13.03 -25.00
C ASN A 535 -24.01 13.29 -24.83
N LEU A 536 -24.49 14.53 -24.94
CA LEU A 536 -25.92 14.86 -24.88
C LEU A 536 -26.61 14.48 -26.21
N LYS A 537 -26.72 13.18 -26.47
CA LYS A 537 -27.29 12.62 -27.71
C LYS A 537 -28.17 11.43 -27.37
N GLU A 538 -29.27 11.28 -28.11
CA GLU A 538 -30.26 10.20 -27.92
C GLU A 538 -29.63 8.81 -27.76
N LYS A 539 -28.64 8.49 -28.60
CA LYS A 539 -27.88 7.23 -28.54
C LYS A 539 -27.32 6.93 -27.15
N GLU A 540 -26.72 7.93 -26.47
CA GLU A 540 -26.11 7.68 -25.17
C GLU A 540 -27.16 7.48 -24.07
N PHE A 541 -28.34 8.13 -24.16
CA PHE A 541 -29.45 7.87 -23.22
C PHE A 541 -30.02 6.46 -23.38
N ILE A 542 -30.08 5.95 -24.61
CA ILE A 542 -30.47 4.56 -24.89
C ILE A 542 -29.41 3.59 -24.35
N GLU A 543 -28.13 3.80 -24.65
CA GLU A 543 -27.06 2.88 -24.25
C GLU A 543 -26.79 2.86 -22.74
N GLN A 544 -26.91 4.01 -22.06
CA GLN A 544 -26.57 4.13 -20.64
C GLN A 544 -27.77 3.87 -19.72
N CYS A 545 -28.99 4.24 -20.12
CA CYS A 545 -30.17 4.25 -19.25
C CYS A 545 -31.43 3.61 -19.87
N ASP A 546 -31.33 3.08 -21.09
CA ASP A 546 -32.47 2.54 -21.85
C ASP A 546 -33.60 3.58 -22.00
N PHE A 547 -33.25 4.84 -22.27
CA PHE A 547 -34.20 5.97 -22.28
C PHE A 547 -34.21 6.70 -23.61
N ASN A 548 -35.41 6.87 -24.20
CA ASN A 548 -35.61 7.66 -25.41
C ASN A 548 -35.92 9.12 -25.02
N ILE A 549 -34.92 9.99 -25.17
CA ILE A 549 -35.04 11.41 -24.85
C ILE A 549 -35.53 12.22 -26.07
N SER A 550 -36.35 13.26 -25.84
CA SER A 550 -36.80 14.17 -26.89
C SER A 550 -35.70 15.18 -27.27
N GLN A 551 -35.75 15.69 -28.50
CA GLN A 551 -34.81 16.72 -28.97
C GLN A 551 -34.95 18.05 -28.21
N GLU A 552 -36.15 18.35 -27.69
CA GLU A 552 -36.39 19.53 -26.85
C GLU A 552 -35.65 19.43 -25.51
N ASN A 553 -35.75 18.27 -24.85
CA ASN A 553 -35.04 18.02 -23.60
C ASN A 553 -33.52 18.04 -23.77
N ILE A 554 -32.99 17.51 -24.89
CA ILE A 554 -31.56 17.61 -25.20
C ILE A 554 -31.11 19.08 -25.27
N LYS A 555 -31.88 19.94 -25.96
CA LYS A 555 -31.53 21.36 -26.09
C LYS A 555 -31.55 22.10 -24.76
N ASP A 556 -32.52 21.82 -23.89
CA ASP A 556 -32.57 22.39 -22.54
C ASP A 556 -31.31 22.01 -21.72
N LEU A 557 -30.93 20.72 -21.75
CA LEU A 557 -29.72 20.25 -21.08
C LEU A 557 -28.45 20.91 -21.65
N GLU A 558 -28.33 21.03 -22.97
CA GLU A 558 -27.20 21.71 -23.62
C GLU A 558 -27.09 23.17 -23.20
N GLU A 559 -28.21 23.90 -23.10
CA GLU A 559 -28.23 25.30 -22.69
C GLU A 559 -27.78 25.47 -21.24
N LYS A 560 -28.32 24.66 -20.33
CA LYS A 560 -27.93 24.66 -18.91
C LYS A 560 -26.46 24.33 -18.72
N LEU A 561 -25.97 23.29 -19.42
CA LEU A 561 -24.54 22.92 -19.37
C LEU A 561 -23.66 24.05 -19.93
N LYS A 562 -24.05 24.69 -21.03
CA LYS A 562 -23.31 25.85 -21.59
C LYS A 562 -23.26 27.02 -20.60
N ASN A 563 -24.34 27.30 -19.88
CA ASN A 563 -24.35 28.35 -18.86
C ASN A 563 -23.40 28.03 -17.70
N LEU A 564 -23.37 26.78 -17.25
CA LEU A 564 -22.41 26.32 -16.25
C LEU A 564 -20.96 26.43 -16.76
N ILE A 565 -20.69 25.95 -17.99
CA ILE A 565 -19.37 26.02 -18.63
C ILE A 565 -18.89 27.46 -18.80
N LYS A 566 -19.77 28.41 -19.12
CA LYS A 566 -19.39 29.83 -19.21
C LYS A 566 -18.86 30.39 -17.89
N LYS A 567 -19.35 29.90 -16.76
CA LYS A 567 -18.93 30.34 -15.42
C LYS A 567 -17.68 29.63 -14.91
N VAL A 568 -17.53 28.34 -15.24
CA VAL A 568 -16.55 27.46 -14.60
C VAL A 568 -15.43 27.03 -15.57
N GLY A 569 -15.58 27.25 -16.87
CA GLY A 569 -14.73 26.65 -17.90
C GLY A 569 -15.19 25.23 -18.24
N LYS A 570 -14.55 24.59 -19.22
CA LYS A 570 -14.94 23.26 -19.70
C LYS A 570 -14.28 22.14 -18.88
N PRO A 571 -14.93 20.97 -18.75
CA PRO A 571 -14.29 19.80 -18.15
C PRO A 571 -13.17 19.23 -19.01
N ASN A 572 -12.05 18.88 -18.39
CA ASN A 572 -10.97 18.16 -19.06
C ASN A 572 -11.36 16.68 -19.25
N PRO A 573 -11.31 16.13 -20.47
CA PRO A 573 -11.73 14.75 -20.73
C PRO A 573 -10.65 13.70 -20.39
N TYR A 574 -9.54 14.09 -19.78
CA TYR A 574 -8.45 13.19 -19.41
C TYR A 574 -8.41 12.93 -17.91
N TYR A 575 -8.05 11.70 -17.57
CA TYR A 575 -7.73 11.25 -16.22
C TYR A 575 -6.36 10.57 -16.24
N ALA A 576 -5.80 10.31 -15.06
CA ALA A 576 -4.61 9.49 -14.93
C ALA A 576 -4.85 8.23 -14.09
N VAL A 577 -4.15 7.17 -14.45
CA VAL A 577 -4.00 5.96 -13.62
C VAL A 577 -2.55 5.89 -13.16
N ILE A 578 -2.34 5.62 -11.88
CA ILE A 578 -1.04 5.51 -11.22
C ILE A 578 -0.86 4.07 -10.75
N MET A 579 0.31 3.49 -11.04
CA MET A 579 0.77 2.22 -10.49
C MET A 579 2.17 2.43 -9.92
N LEU A 580 2.27 2.44 -8.59
CA LEU A 580 3.53 2.57 -7.87
C LEU A 580 3.84 1.24 -7.18
N ASP A 581 5.09 0.81 -7.22
CA ASP A 581 5.55 -0.47 -6.67
C ASP A 581 6.96 -0.27 -6.08
N GLY A 582 7.20 -0.87 -4.91
CA GLY A 582 8.44 -0.75 -4.16
C GLY A 582 9.63 -1.38 -4.89
N ASP A 583 10.77 -0.69 -4.88
CA ASP A 583 11.95 -1.18 -5.57
C ASP A 583 12.66 -2.27 -4.76
N SER A 584 12.76 -3.45 -5.37
CA SER A 584 13.51 -4.58 -4.80
C SER A 584 12.95 -5.06 -3.46
N MET A 585 11.63 -5.02 -3.27
CA MET A 585 11.00 -5.43 -2.01
C MET A 585 11.32 -6.86 -1.56
N GLY A 586 11.55 -7.78 -2.50
CA GLY A 586 12.05 -9.13 -2.15
C GLY A 586 13.38 -9.11 -1.38
N LYS A 587 14.28 -8.17 -1.69
CA LYS A 587 15.57 -8.00 -1.00
C LYS A 587 15.42 -7.31 0.37
N TRP A 588 14.43 -6.44 0.51
CA TRP A 588 14.08 -5.88 1.81
C TRP A 588 13.50 -6.96 2.73
N LEU A 589 12.55 -7.75 2.21
CA LEU A 589 11.93 -8.84 2.95
C LEU A 589 12.92 -9.96 3.28
N SER A 590 13.91 -10.25 2.43
CA SER A 590 14.95 -11.27 2.71
C SER A 590 16.06 -10.78 3.65
N GLY A 591 16.11 -9.47 3.94
CA GLY A 591 17.14 -8.85 4.77
C GLY A 591 18.40 -8.38 4.03
N GLU A 592 18.52 -8.63 2.72
CA GLU A 592 19.70 -8.24 1.92
C GLU A 592 19.96 -6.73 1.89
N ASN A 593 18.90 -5.91 1.94
CA ASN A 593 19.01 -4.45 1.88
C ASN A 593 19.08 -3.79 3.27
N LEU A 594 19.15 -4.55 4.36
CA LEU A 594 19.19 -3.98 5.70
C LEU A 594 20.50 -3.18 5.90
N PRO A 595 20.45 -2.09 6.69
CA PRO A 595 21.62 -1.25 6.93
C PRO A 595 22.72 -2.02 7.67
N LYS A 596 23.91 -1.42 7.77
CA LYS A 596 25.02 -2.00 8.55
C LYS A 596 24.62 -2.27 10.00
N ILE A 597 25.20 -3.33 10.57
CA ILE A 597 24.89 -3.79 11.94
C ILE A 597 25.13 -2.72 13.02
N GLU A 598 26.06 -1.79 12.79
CA GLU A 598 26.34 -0.68 13.72
C GLU A 598 25.13 0.25 13.96
N TYR A 599 24.24 0.36 12.99
CA TYR A 599 23.01 1.15 13.09
C TYR A 599 21.88 0.42 13.82
N ALA A 600 22.09 -0.83 14.26
CA ALA A 600 21.19 -1.51 15.20
C ALA A 600 21.40 -0.97 16.62
N TYR A 601 22.66 -0.71 16.97
CA TYR A 601 23.03 -0.34 18.33
C TYR A 601 22.76 1.13 18.62
N ASN A 602 22.51 1.40 19.90
CA ASN A 602 22.60 2.74 20.43
C ASN A 602 24.01 3.33 20.17
N SER A 603 24.06 4.60 19.74
CA SER A 603 25.27 5.34 19.37
C SER A 603 26.40 5.23 20.39
N GLU A 604 26.07 5.34 21.68
CA GLU A 604 27.06 5.25 22.76
C GLU A 604 27.43 3.82 23.09
N THR A 605 26.46 2.90 23.02
CA THR A 605 26.69 1.47 23.21
C THR A 605 27.69 0.97 22.16
N TRP A 606 27.49 1.29 20.88
CA TRP A 606 28.41 0.93 19.80
C TRP A 606 29.84 1.42 20.06
N LYS A 607 29.99 2.67 20.49
CA LYS A 607 31.31 3.25 20.82
C LYS A 607 32.00 2.46 21.93
N LYS A 608 31.26 2.03 22.95
CA LYS A 608 31.75 1.29 24.12
C LYS A 608 31.99 -0.21 23.89
N LEU A 609 31.52 -0.78 22.77
CA LEU A 609 31.77 -2.20 22.48
C LEU A 609 33.28 -2.48 22.35
N PRO A 610 33.75 -3.68 22.76
CA PRO A 610 35.14 -4.10 22.57
C PRO A 610 35.59 -3.99 21.12
N TYR A 611 36.84 -3.58 20.90
CA TYR A 611 37.38 -3.41 19.56
C TYR A 611 37.38 -4.72 18.75
N ASP A 612 37.84 -5.82 19.35
CA ASP A 612 37.88 -7.13 18.67
C ASP A 612 36.48 -7.60 18.29
N PHE A 613 35.49 -7.44 19.17
CA PHE A 613 34.08 -7.77 18.87
C PHE A 613 33.56 -6.96 17.67
N LYS A 614 33.81 -5.64 17.64
CA LYS A 614 33.40 -4.78 16.52
C LYS A 614 34.08 -5.16 15.21
N ARG A 615 35.39 -5.42 15.24
CA ARG A 615 36.13 -5.87 14.05
C ARG A 615 35.55 -7.20 13.56
N ASP A 616 35.35 -8.15 14.46
CA ASP A 616 34.91 -9.50 14.12
C ASP A 616 33.49 -9.54 13.56
N ILE A 617 32.57 -8.72 14.08
CA ILE A 617 31.18 -8.65 13.59
C ILE A 617 31.09 -7.89 12.26
N THR A 618 31.81 -6.77 12.10
CA THR A 618 31.78 -5.96 10.87
C THR A 618 32.50 -6.59 9.68
N GLN A 619 33.47 -7.47 9.93
CA GLN A 619 34.11 -8.25 8.86
C GLN A 619 33.24 -9.41 8.36
N LYS A 620 32.36 -9.95 9.22
CA LYS A 620 31.53 -11.13 8.91
C LYS A 620 30.12 -10.76 8.43
N LEU A 621 29.62 -9.59 8.80
CA LEU A 621 28.29 -9.11 8.43
C LEU A 621 28.38 -7.86 7.56
N GLU A 622 27.90 -7.96 6.32
CA GLU A 622 27.73 -6.79 5.44
C GLU A 622 26.62 -5.84 5.93
N GLY A 623 25.59 -6.41 6.57
CA GLY A 623 24.41 -5.71 7.08
C GLY A 623 23.84 -6.38 8.33
N LYS A 624 22.77 -5.81 8.89
CA LYS A 624 21.92 -6.52 9.85
C LYS A 624 21.33 -7.76 9.18
N PHE A 625 21.06 -8.81 9.94
CA PHE A 625 20.26 -9.93 9.44
C PHE A 625 18.77 -9.73 9.75
N LEU A 626 17.94 -10.40 8.97
CA LEU A 626 16.50 -10.39 9.16
C LEU A 626 16.11 -11.18 10.40
N THR A 627 15.44 -10.51 11.34
CA THR A 627 14.79 -11.13 12.51
C THR A 627 13.28 -11.15 12.30
N PRO A 628 12.50 -11.98 13.03
CA PRO A 628 11.05 -11.88 13.03
C PRO A 628 10.56 -10.48 13.41
N ALA A 629 11.23 -9.79 14.36
CA ALA A 629 10.87 -8.45 14.80
C ALA A 629 11.17 -7.38 13.71
N ILE A 630 12.30 -7.51 13.01
CA ILE A 630 12.63 -6.62 11.87
C ILE A 630 11.69 -6.90 10.69
N HIS A 631 11.35 -8.16 10.40
CA HIS A 631 10.36 -8.49 9.38
C HIS A 631 8.97 -7.95 9.75
N ALA A 632 8.57 -8.06 11.03
CA ALA A 632 7.36 -7.42 11.53
C ALA A 632 7.44 -5.89 11.41
N SER A 633 8.61 -5.28 11.62
CA SER A 633 8.81 -3.83 11.44
C SER A 633 8.67 -3.39 9.98
N ILE A 634 9.18 -4.17 9.02
CA ILE A 634 8.94 -3.96 7.58
C ILE A 634 7.42 -3.99 7.31
N SER A 635 6.75 -4.99 7.88
CA SER A 635 5.30 -5.14 7.78
C SER A 635 4.54 -3.94 8.36
N THR A 636 4.95 -3.44 9.52
CA THR A 636 4.42 -2.23 10.16
C THR A 636 4.65 -0.99 9.30
N ALA A 637 5.84 -0.82 8.70
CA ALA A 637 6.16 0.29 7.81
C ALA A 637 5.28 0.32 6.55
N LEU A 638 5.11 -0.85 5.92
CA LEU A 638 4.26 -1.01 4.74
C LEU A 638 2.78 -0.78 5.06
N ARG A 639 2.32 -1.28 6.22
CA ARG A 639 0.97 -1.01 6.72
C ARG A 639 0.76 0.49 6.97
N ASN A 640 1.70 1.15 7.66
CA ASN A 640 1.64 2.59 7.91
C ASN A 640 1.52 3.36 6.61
N TYR A 641 2.39 3.08 5.64
CA TYR A 641 2.34 3.72 4.32
C TYR A 641 0.94 3.57 3.70
N ALA A 642 0.42 2.35 3.62
CA ALA A 642 -0.87 2.06 3.01
C ALA A 642 -2.08 2.72 3.72
N ILE A 643 -2.15 2.61 5.04
CA ILE A 643 -3.34 3.02 5.82
C ILE A 643 -3.27 4.51 6.20
N GLU A 644 -2.11 4.96 6.66
CA GLU A 644 -1.97 6.29 7.28
C GLU A 644 -1.65 7.37 6.25
N PHE A 645 -1.03 7.03 5.12
CA PHE A 645 -0.53 8.04 4.18
C PHE A 645 -1.18 7.97 2.81
N VAL A 646 -1.12 6.81 2.14
CA VAL A 646 -1.55 6.68 0.72
C VAL A 646 -2.99 7.15 0.53
N ARG A 647 -3.87 6.77 1.45
CA ARG A 647 -5.27 7.18 1.38
C ARG A 647 -5.47 8.67 1.61
N GLU A 648 -4.86 9.23 2.64
CA GLU A 648 -5.00 10.66 2.92
C GLU A 648 -4.49 11.49 1.73
N ILE A 649 -3.36 11.08 1.13
CA ILE A 649 -2.82 11.68 -0.10
C ILE A 649 -3.85 11.59 -1.23
N VAL A 650 -4.33 10.39 -1.58
CA VAL A 650 -5.12 10.18 -2.80
C VAL A 650 -6.58 10.61 -2.68
N GLU A 651 -7.22 10.33 -1.54
CA GLU A 651 -8.67 10.47 -1.38
C GLU A 651 -9.08 11.71 -0.56
N GLU A 652 -8.23 12.21 0.33
CA GLU A 652 -8.59 13.32 1.23
C GLU A 652 -7.97 14.65 0.82
N GLN A 653 -6.69 14.65 0.43
CA GLN A 653 -5.97 15.84 -0.02
C GLN A 653 -6.18 16.13 -1.50
N HIS A 654 -6.39 15.09 -2.32
CA HIS A 654 -6.45 15.18 -3.79
C HIS A 654 -7.72 14.56 -4.40
N LEU A 655 -7.98 14.90 -5.66
CA LEU A 655 -9.09 14.35 -6.45
C LEU A 655 -8.72 12.98 -7.03
N GLY A 656 -8.72 11.97 -6.17
CA GLY A 656 -8.44 10.59 -6.55
C GLY A 656 -9.33 9.57 -5.86
N LYS A 657 -9.19 8.33 -6.30
CA LYS A 657 -9.79 7.16 -5.66
C LYS A 657 -8.82 5.97 -5.74
N LEU A 658 -8.60 5.31 -4.60
CA LEU A 658 -7.75 4.14 -4.50
C LEU A 658 -8.48 2.89 -5.02
N VAL A 659 -7.81 2.14 -5.89
CA VAL A 659 -8.22 0.79 -6.29
C VAL A 659 -7.65 -0.23 -5.32
N TYR A 660 -6.37 -0.07 -4.96
CA TYR A 660 -5.62 -0.97 -4.10
C TYR A 660 -4.43 -0.23 -3.48
N SER A 661 -4.15 -0.54 -2.22
CA SER A 661 -2.98 -0.04 -1.48
C SER A 661 -2.58 -1.08 -0.44
N GLY A 662 -1.89 -2.15 -0.87
CA GLY A 662 -1.58 -3.29 -0.01
C GLY A 662 -0.09 -3.45 0.26
N GLY A 663 0.46 -2.54 1.05
CA GLY A 663 1.88 -2.47 1.37
C GLY A 663 2.61 -1.50 0.45
N ASP A 664 3.52 -1.99 -0.37
CA ASP A 664 4.36 -1.20 -1.28
C ASP A 664 3.66 -0.85 -2.61
N ASP A 665 2.68 -1.66 -3.00
CA ASP A 665 1.94 -1.52 -4.25
C ASP A 665 0.73 -0.58 -4.09
N VAL A 666 0.64 0.44 -4.96
CA VAL A 666 -0.47 1.39 -5.05
C VAL A 666 -1.03 1.42 -6.46
N LEU A 667 -2.36 1.29 -6.58
CA LEU A 667 -3.11 1.49 -7.83
C LEU A 667 -4.23 2.52 -7.58
N ALA A 668 -4.19 3.63 -8.31
CA ALA A 668 -5.12 4.74 -8.10
C ALA A 668 -5.56 5.40 -9.41
N PHE A 669 -6.77 5.95 -9.41
CA PHE A 669 -7.23 6.90 -10.43
C PHE A 669 -7.17 8.30 -9.85
N VAL A 670 -6.62 9.25 -10.62
CA VAL A 670 -6.51 10.65 -10.19
C VAL A 670 -6.89 11.62 -11.29
N ASN A 671 -7.44 12.76 -10.91
CA ASN A 671 -7.61 13.89 -11.79
C ASN A 671 -6.24 14.45 -12.23
N LEU A 672 -6.16 14.97 -13.47
CA LEU A 672 -4.90 15.52 -13.98
C LEU A 672 -4.37 16.71 -13.19
N ARG A 673 -5.26 17.51 -12.59
CA ARG A 673 -4.86 18.67 -11.79
C ARG A 673 -3.91 18.27 -10.65
N ASP A 674 -4.20 17.15 -9.99
CA ASP A 674 -3.48 16.73 -8.78
C ASP A 674 -2.41 15.66 -9.09
N LEU A 675 -2.24 15.24 -10.36
CA LEU A 675 -1.39 14.11 -10.75
C LEU A 675 0.06 14.24 -10.25
N PHE A 676 0.72 15.36 -10.53
CA PHE A 676 2.12 15.54 -10.17
C PHE A 676 2.33 15.54 -8.65
N GLU A 677 1.47 16.25 -7.91
CA GLU A 677 1.59 16.28 -6.45
C GLU A 677 1.32 14.91 -5.84
N VAL A 678 0.32 14.15 -6.33
CA VAL A 678 0.04 12.80 -5.85
C VAL A 678 1.24 11.87 -6.04
N ILE A 679 1.80 11.75 -7.26
CA ILE A 679 2.92 10.81 -7.49
C ILE A 679 4.16 11.20 -6.69
N ARG A 680 4.37 12.50 -6.50
CA ARG A 680 5.48 13.06 -5.73
C ARG A 680 5.34 12.73 -4.24
N GLN A 681 4.16 12.96 -3.66
CA GLN A 681 3.86 12.66 -2.26
C GLN A 681 3.91 11.16 -1.97
N LEU A 682 3.33 10.32 -2.84
CA LEU A 682 3.37 8.86 -2.68
C LEU A 682 4.82 8.37 -2.64
N ARG A 683 5.64 8.77 -3.62
CA ARG A 683 7.05 8.38 -3.66
C ARG A 683 7.81 8.87 -2.43
N ALA A 684 7.69 10.14 -2.09
CA ALA A 684 8.45 10.71 -0.98
C ALA A 684 8.07 10.05 0.35
N THR A 685 6.78 9.82 0.59
CA THR A 685 6.28 9.26 1.85
C THR A 685 6.72 7.81 2.04
N PHE A 686 6.81 7.01 0.97
CA PHE A 686 7.28 5.63 1.04
C PHE A 686 8.63 5.51 1.78
N SER A 687 9.56 6.45 1.53
CA SER A 687 10.88 6.51 2.17
C SER A 687 10.95 7.36 3.45
N GLY A 688 9.85 8.03 3.83
CA GLY A 688 9.84 8.99 4.94
C GLY A 688 10.47 10.35 4.60
N HIS A 689 10.48 10.75 3.33
CA HIS A 689 10.92 12.06 2.84
C HIS A 689 9.78 13.10 2.88
N THR A 690 8.99 13.10 3.97
CA THR A 690 7.82 13.97 4.12
C THR A 690 7.71 14.53 5.53
N GLU A 691 6.97 15.63 5.64
CA GLU A 691 6.54 16.20 6.91
C GLU A 691 5.03 16.40 6.93
N TYR A 692 4.44 16.33 8.12
CA TYR A 692 3.04 16.68 8.32
C TYR A 692 2.92 18.10 8.84
N ARG A 693 2.40 19.01 8.01
CA ARG A 693 2.30 20.44 8.32
C ARG A 693 0.90 20.96 8.00
N ASN A 694 0.30 21.71 8.92
CA ASN A 694 -1.03 22.33 8.75
C ASN A 694 -2.12 21.34 8.30
N GLY A 695 -2.09 20.10 8.81
CA GLY A 695 -3.05 19.06 8.44
C GLY A 695 -2.83 18.44 7.07
N LYS A 696 -1.64 18.60 6.46
CA LYS A 696 -1.30 18.09 5.14
C LYS A 696 0.05 17.38 5.14
N ILE A 697 0.19 16.45 4.20
CA ILE A 697 1.44 15.74 3.94
C ILE A 697 2.19 16.55 2.89
N GLU A 698 3.36 17.07 3.24
CA GLU A 698 4.21 17.86 2.36
C GLU A 698 5.53 17.13 2.13
N VAL A 699 6.07 17.23 0.91
CA VAL A 699 7.34 16.58 0.56
C VAL A 699 8.51 17.40 1.06
N ASP A 700 9.38 16.75 1.83
CA ASP A 700 10.63 17.31 2.32
C ASP A 700 11.74 16.27 2.20
N TRP A 701 12.50 16.36 1.10
CA TRP A 701 13.64 15.48 0.82
C TRP A 701 14.80 15.61 1.81
N THR A 702 14.77 16.59 2.72
CA THR A 702 15.78 16.73 3.77
C THR A 702 15.49 15.85 4.98
N LYS A 703 14.24 15.41 5.16
CA LYS A 703 13.88 14.37 6.14
C LYS A 703 14.48 13.06 5.66
N ASN A 704 15.32 12.44 6.49
CA ASN A 704 16.07 11.24 6.11
C ASN A 704 16.17 10.22 7.25
N THR A 705 15.32 10.33 8.27
CA THR A 705 15.33 9.42 9.42
C THR A 705 14.53 8.13 9.17
N GLY A 706 13.58 8.18 8.24
CA GLY A 706 12.57 7.12 8.03
C GLY A 706 11.42 7.14 9.05
N PHE A 707 11.44 8.08 10.01
CA PHE A 707 10.33 8.33 10.93
C PHE A 707 9.57 9.59 10.50
N VAL A 708 8.25 9.48 10.39
CA VAL A 708 7.39 10.62 10.03
C VAL A 708 6.46 10.93 11.21
N GLU A 709 6.54 12.16 11.73
CA GLU A 709 5.59 12.64 12.72
C GLU A 709 4.28 13.04 12.02
N LYS A 710 3.16 12.49 12.46
CA LYS A 710 1.82 12.83 11.98
C LYS A 710 0.85 12.77 13.16
N ASN A 711 0.00 13.80 13.32
CA ASN A 711 -1.01 13.88 14.38
C ASN A 711 -0.46 13.57 15.79
N GLY A 712 0.74 14.07 16.11
CA GLY A 712 1.38 13.87 17.40
C GLY A 712 1.85 12.44 17.66
N ARG A 713 2.12 11.66 16.60
CA ARG A 713 2.67 10.28 16.66
C ARG A 713 3.74 10.07 15.61
N TYR A 714 4.82 9.36 15.94
CA TYR A 714 5.80 8.89 14.97
C TYR A 714 5.33 7.60 14.32
N PHE A 715 5.37 7.60 12.99
CA PHE A 715 5.15 6.42 12.17
C PHE A 715 6.44 5.96 11.53
N LEU A 716 6.64 4.64 11.52
CA LEU A 716 7.72 3.99 10.81
C LEU A 716 7.40 3.95 9.31
N THR A 717 8.36 4.28 8.45
CA THR A 717 8.30 4.12 6.98
C THR A 717 9.36 3.12 6.51
N MET A 718 9.47 2.88 5.20
CA MET A 718 10.51 1.95 4.70
C MET A 718 11.94 2.53 4.82
N GLY A 719 12.06 3.84 5.08
CA GLY A 719 13.34 4.54 5.25
C GLY A 719 13.93 5.08 3.93
N PRO A 720 14.89 6.01 4.03
CA PRO A 720 15.43 6.80 2.91
C PRO A 720 16.04 5.97 1.76
N ALA A 721 16.59 4.80 2.07
CA ALA A 721 17.22 3.91 1.09
C ALA A 721 16.22 3.04 0.32
N ALA A 722 15.00 2.85 0.85
CA ALA A 722 13.96 2.09 0.18
C ALA A 722 13.23 2.99 -0.80
N THR A 723 13.37 2.74 -2.11
CA THR A 723 12.79 3.56 -3.18
C THR A 723 11.57 2.89 -3.80
N ALA A 724 10.84 3.61 -4.65
CA ALA A 724 9.73 3.06 -5.42
C ALA A 724 9.74 3.59 -6.85
N SER A 725 9.23 2.77 -7.77
CA SER A 725 9.09 3.14 -9.18
C SER A 725 7.61 3.25 -9.56
N CYS A 726 7.29 4.15 -10.48
CA CYS A 726 5.91 4.47 -10.83
C CYS A 726 5.65 4.44 -12.33
N GLY A 727 4.60 3.75 -12.75
CA GLY A 727 3.99 3.88 -14.07
C GLY A 727 2.76 4.78 -14.00
N VAL A 728 2.63 5.71 -14.94
CA VAL A 728 1.49 6.61 -15.08
C VAL A 728 0.95 6.54 -16.50
N VAL A 729 -0.36 6.45 -16.64
CA VAL A 729 -1.03 6.62 -17.93
C VAL A 729 -2.05 7.74 -17.84
N ILE A 730 -1.88 8.76 -18.68
CA ILE A 730 -2.87 9.81 -18.92
C ILE A 730 -3.71 9.39 -20.12
N ALA A 731 -5.01 9.20 -19.91
CA ALA A 731 -5.91 8.69 -20.95
C ALA A 731 -7.19 9.51 -21.04
N HIS A 732 -7.73 9.64 -22.26
CA HIS A 732 -9.07 10.17 -22.47
C HIS A 732 -10.11 9.21 -21.85
N TYR A 733 -11.18 9.73 -21.22
CA TYR A 733 -12.16 8.90 -20.48
C TYR A 733 -12.80 7.76 -21.29
N LYS A 734 -12.96 7.95 -22.63
CA LYS A 734 -13.47 6.92 -23.56
C LYS A 734 -12.42 5.87 -24.00
N MET A 735 -11.15 5.96 -23.57
CA MET A 735 -10.11 4.98 -23.94
C MET A 735 -10.43 3.63 -23.27
N PRO A 736 -10.37 2.49 -24.00
CA PRO A 736 -10.62 1.18 -23.41
C PRO A 736 -9.71 0.92 -22.20
N LEU A 737 -10.31 0.64 -21.04
CA LEU A 737 -9.58 0.48 -19.78
C LEU A 737 -8.49 -0.60 -19.85
N LYS A 738 -8.73 -1.69 -20.57
CA LYS A 738 -7.74 -2.76 -20.76
C LYS A 738 -6.43 -2.25 -21.37
N LEU A 739 -6.51 -1.39 -22.40
CA LEU A 739 -5.32 -0.81 -23.03
C LEU A 739 -4.56 0.12 -22.08
N VAL A 740 -5.29 0.87 -21.26
CA VAL A 740 -4.72 1.73 -20.21
C VAL A 740 -3.98 0.88 -19.16
N LEU A 741 -4.60 -0.21 -18.70
CA LEU A 741 -4.03 -1.13 -17.71
C LEU A 741 -2.83 -1.95 -18.25
N ASP A 742 -2.81 -2.25 -19.54
CA ASP A 742 -1.65 -2.91 -20.14
C ASP A 742 -0.50 -1.90 -20.31
N LYS A 743 -0.81 -0.66 -20.73
CA LYS A 743 0.21 0.40 -20.89
C LYS A 743 0.80 0.86 -19.56
N ILE A 744 0.01 0.93 -18.47
CA ILE A 744 0.54 1.35 -17.17
C ILE A 744 1.57 0.35 -16.62
N ARG A 745 1.33 -0.95 -16.84
CA ARG A 745 2.30 -2.01 -16.50
C ARG A 745 3.56 -1.92 -17.32
N GLU A 746 3.44 -1.57 -18.60
CA GLU A 746 4.59 -1.31 -19.44
C GLU A 746 5.42 -0.13 -18.91
N MET A 747 4.76 0.97 -18.52
CA MET A 747 5.43 2.15 -18.00
C MET A 747 6.10 1.92 -16.65
N GLU A 748 5.47 1.19 -15.73
CA GLU A 748 6.08 0.81 -14.46
C GLU A 748 7.31 -0.08 -14.68
N LYS A 749 7.22 -1.09 -15.55
CA LYS A 749 8.38 -1.90 -15.93
C LYS A 749 9.49 -1.07 -16.56
N ASN A 750 9.15 -0.08 -17.39
CA ASN A 750 10.13 0.81 -18.00
C ASN A 750 10.79 1.72 -16.97
N ALA A 751 10.05 2.18 -15.95
CA ALA A 751 10.62 2.91 -14.82
C ALA A 751 11.61 2.04 -14.03
N LYS A 752 11.28 0.77 -13.76
CA LYS A 752 12.17 -0.17 -13.08
C LYS A 752 13.40 -0.61 -13.88
N LYS A 753 13.44 -0.35 -15.19
CA LYS A 753 14.62 -0.61 -16.04
C LYS A 753 15.66 0.52 -15.99
N VAL A 754 15.29 1.70 -15.47
CA VAL A 754 16.25 2.78 -15.26
C VAL A 754 17.32 2.29 -14.28
N ASP A 755 18.58 2.59 -14.56
CA ASP A 755 19.68 2.19 -13.68
C ASP A 755 19.47 2.73 -12.25
N GLY A 756 19.58 1.85 -11.25
CA GLY A 756 19.22 2.15 -9.86
C GLY A 756 17.73 2.40 -9.60
N LYS A 757 16.82 2.05 -10.52
CA LYS A 757 15.36 2.17 -10.40
C LYS A 757 14.90 3.58 -10.02
N ASP A 758 14.13 3.77 -8.95
CA ASP A 758 13.79 5.09 -8.39
C ASP A 758 13.36 6.09 -9.46
N ALA A 759 12.40 5.69 -10.28
CA ALA A 759 12.00 6.43 -11.47
C ALA A 759 10.48 6.41 -11.68
N PHE A 760 10.01 7.31 -12.52
CA PHE A 760 8.63 7.32 -12.99
C PHE A 760 8.57 7.37 -14.51
N GLY A 761 7.61 6.65 -15.08
CA GLY A 761 7.31 6.65 -16.50
C GLY A 761 5.90 7.17 -16.75
N ILE A 762 5.73 8.11 -17.69
CA ILE A 762 4.41 8.63 -18.07
C ILE A 762 4.14 8.32 -19.53
N ALA A 763 2.98 7.73 -19.80
CA ALA A 763 2.41 7.60 -21.14
C ALA A 763 1.14 8.44 -21.29
N LEU A 764 1.09 9.28 -22.32
CA LEU A 764 -0.07 10.03 -22.72
C LEU A 764 -0.73 9.34 -23.92
N MET A 765 -1.95 8.85 -23.73
CA MET A 765 -2.77 8.22 -24.77
C MET A 765 -3.83 9.20 -25.27
N LYS A 766 -3.58 9.83 -26.42
CA LYS A 766 -4.50 10.80 -27.02
C LYS A 766 -5.72 10.11 -27.63
N HIS A 767 -6.83 10.86 -27.76
CA HIS A 767 -8.03 10.36 -28.44
C HIS A 767 -7.77 9.98 -29.91
N SER A 768 -6.77 10.60 -30.57
CA SER A 768 -6.34 10.28 -31.93
C SER A 768 -5.61 8.93 -32.08
N GLY A 769 -5.32 8.24 -30.97
CA GLY A 769 -4.53 7.01 -30.95
C GLY A 769 -3.02 7.23 -30.82
N GLN A 770 -2.53 8.47 -30.89
CA GLN A 770 -1.12 8.78 -30.65
C GLN A 770 -0.75 8.53 -29.18
N ILE A 771 0.34 7.78 -28.97
CA ILE A 771 0.94 7.54 -27.66
C ILE A 771 2.25 8.32 -27.57
N LYS A 772 2.43 9.06 -26.47
CA LYS A 772 3.65 9.80 -26.15
C LYS A 772 4.17 9.32 -24.81
N GLU A 773 5.45 8.97 -24.74
CA GLU A 773 6.03 8.37 -23.54
C GLU A 773 7.40 8.95 -23.22
N PHE A 774 7.72 8.95 -21.93
CA PHE A 774 9.04 9.24 -21.39
C PHE A 774 9.19 8.58 -20.02
N VAL A 775 10.43 8.47 -19.56
CA VAL A 775 10.80 7.97 -18.23
C VAL A 775 11.84 8.92 -17.65
N CYS A 776 11.67 9.27 -16.37
CA CYS A 776 12.58 10.14 -15.64
C CYS A 776 12.87 9.59 -14.24
N LYS A 777 14.02 9.95 -13.69
CA LYS A 777 14.30 9.83 -12.25
C LYS A 777 13.45 10.81 -11.45
N TRP A 778 13.04 10.43 -10.24
CA TRP A 778 12.32 11.34 -9.33
C TRP A 778 13.13 12.58 -8.97
N ARG A 779 14.44 12.41 -8.81
CA ARG A 779 15.39 13.49 -8.54
C ARG A 779 16.57 13.39 -9.50
N LEU A 780 17.08 14.54 -9.92
CA LEU A 780 18.29 14.64 -10.74
C LEU A 780 19.37 15.41 -9.99
N GLN A 781 20.63 15.19 -10.34
CA GLN A 781 21.75 15.91 -9.76
C GLN A 781 22.33 16.89 -10.79
N LYS A 782 22.47 18.16 -10.40
CA LYS A 782 23.09 19.22 -11.19
C LYS A 782 24.03 20.01 -10.29
N ASP A 783 25.30 20.16 -10.70
CA ASP A 783 26.32 20.93 -9.95
C ASP A 783 26.43 20.52 -8.47
N GLY A 784 26.27 19.22 -8.17
CA GLY A 784 26.31 18.67 -6.82
C GLY A 784 25.02 18.81 -6.01
N GLN A 785 24.00 19.50 -6.52
CA GLN A 785 22.70 19.68 -5.87
C GLN A 785 21.63 18.72 -6.42
N TRP A 786 20.75 18.24 -5.55
CA TRP A 786 19.59 17.45 -5.92
C TRP A 786 18.41 18.35 -6.28
N ILE A 787 17.78 18.06 -7.42
CA ILE A 787 16.61 18.77 -7.93
C ILE A 787 15.46 17.76 -8.03
N ASP A 788 14.29 18.16 -7.54
CA ASP A 788 13.06 17.39 -7.63
C ASP A 788 12.45 17.51 -9.04
N THR A 789 12.54 16.43 -9.82
CA THR A 789 12.12 16.42 -11.21
C THR A 789 10.62 16.70 -11.34
N VAL A 790 9.79 16.17 -10.44
CA VAL A 790 8.33 16.31 -10.53
C VAL A 790 7.90 17.72 -10.18
N GLU A 791 8.55 18.35 -9.20
CA GLU A 791 8.32 19.76 -8.87
C GLU A 791 8.73 20.69 -10.03
N GLU A 792 9.84 20.42 -10.72
CA GLU A 792 10.21 21.19 -11.92
C GLU A 792 9.19 21.00 -13.06
N LEU A 793 8.63 19.80 -13.22
CA LEU A 793 7.52 19.57 -14.17
C LEU A 793 6.25 20.32 -13.77
N ASN A 794 5.96 20.39 -12.47
CA ASN A 794 4.82 21.12 -11.94
C ASN A 794 4.97 22.62 -12.22
N LYS A 795 6.13 23.21 -11.89
CA LYS A 795 6.48 24.60 -12.22
C LYS A 795 6.39 24.87 -13.73
N LEU A 796 6.92 23.97 -14.56
CA LEU A 796 6.84 24.09 -16.01
C LEU A 796 5.37 24.10 -16.49
N SER A 797 4.50 23.29 -15.89
CA SER A 797 3.08 23.24 -16.25
C SER A 797 2.36 24.58 -15.97
N GLU A 798 2.73 25.30 -14.92
CA GLU A 798 2.19 26.63 -14.60
C GLU A 798 2.43 27.64 -15.73
N TYR A 799 3.58 27.58 -16.40
CA TYR A 799 3.89 28.47 -17.53
C TYR A 799 3.06 28.20 -18.79
N PHE A 800 2.37 27.06 -18.89
CA PHE A 800 1.47 26.73 -19.99
C PHE A 800 -0.01 27.05 -19.72
N LYS A 801 -0.36 27.46 -18.49
CA LYS A 801 -1.73 27.82 -18.10
C LYS A 801 -2.22 29.06 -18.86
N LYS A 802 -3.53 29.10 -19.13
CA LYS A 802 -4.19 30.23 -19.81
C LYS A 802 -4.56 31.37 -18.85
N ASP A 803 -4.62 31.11 -17.55
CA ASP A 803 -5.01 32.04 -16.48
C ASP A 803 -4.12 33.29 -16.39
N GLU A 804 -4.56 34.36 -15.72
CA GLU A 804 -3.80 35.63 -15.62
C GLU A 804 -2.42 35.49 -14.95
N THR A 805 -2.21 34.43 -14.17
CA THR A 805 -0.96 34.11 -13.49
C THR A 805 -0.40 32.76 -13.98
N PRO A 806 0.90 32.68 -14.34
CA PRO A 806 1.91 33.74 -14.32
C PRO A 806 1.75 34.77 -15.45
N LYS A 807 2.22 36.00 -15.20
CA LYS A 807 2.17 37.13 -16.15
C LYS A 807 2.88 36.83 -17.47
N ILE A 808 3.97 36.06 -17.42
CA ILE A 808 4.75 35.60 -18.58
C ILE A 808 4.47 34.12 -18.75
N LYS A 809 4.14 33.70 -19.98
CA LYS A 809 3.71 32.35 -20.34
C LYS A 809 4.57 31.79 -21.45
N ILE A 810 4.54 30.47 -21.64
CA ILE A 810 5.16 29.80 -22.78
C ILE A 810 4.07 29.45 -23.81
N SER A 811 4.32 29.79 -25.07
CA SER A 811 3.48 29.40 -26.19
C SER A 811 3.23 27.90 -26.18
N ARG A 812 1.96 27.48 -26.28
CA ARG A 812 1.59 26.05 -26.37
C ARG A 812 2.17 25.35 -27.61
N THR A 813 2.71 26.11 -28.57
CA THR A 813 3.41 25.60 -29.77
C THR A 813 4.90 25.34 -29.56
N PHE A 814 5.47 25.76 -28.42
CA PHE A 814 6.89 25.64 -28.12
C PHE A 814 7.43 24.21 -28.24
N PRO A 815 6.76 23.15 -27.73
CA PRO A 815 7.28 21.78 -27.86
C PRO A 815 7.51 21.36 -29.31
N TYR A 816 6.60 21.75 -30.22
CA TYR A 816 6.71 21.44 -31.65
C TYR A 816 7.83 22.24 -32.32
N LYS A 817 7.93 23.55 -32.02
CA LYS A 817 9.02 24.40 -32.52
C LYS A 817 10.40 23.90 -32.09
N LEU A 818 10.49 23.38 -30.86
CA LEU A 818 11.72 22.78 -30.34
C LEU A 818 12.06 21.48 -31.08
N HIS A 819 11.07 20.61 -31.29
CA HIS A 819 11.24 19.38 -32.06
C HIS A 819 11.74 19.65 -33.48
N ASP A 820 11.08 20.57 -34.18
CA ASP A 820 11.40 20.94 -35.56
C ASP A 820 12.83 21.49 -35.69
N ALA A 821 13.30 22.27 -34.71
CA ALA A 821 14.64 22.84 -34.70
C ALA A 821 15.75 21.79 -34.66
N PHE A 822 15.50 20.62 -34.05
CA PHE A 822 16.49 19.54 -33.90
C PHE A 822 16.17 18.29 -34.70
N LEU A 823 15.12 18.31 -35.53
CA LEU A 823 14.66 17.16 -36.32
C LEU A 823 15.76 16.58 -37.22
N ARG A 824 16.62 17.44 -37.79
CA ARG A 824 17.74 17.03 -38.66
C ARG A 824 19.00 16.64 -37.91
N ASN A 825 19.03 16.84 -36.59
CA ASN A 825 20.19 16.66 -35.73
C ASN A 825 20.09 15.45 -34.80
N LYS A 826 18.97 14.70 -34.88
CA LYS A 826 18.75 13.50 -34.09
C LYS A 826 19.04 12.23 -34.88
N ASP A 827 19.44 11.17 -34.19
CA ASP A 827 19.53 9.83 -34.75
C ASP A 827 18.15 9.15 -34.89
N LYS A 828 18.15 7.88 -35.29
CA LYS A 828 16.91 7.09 -35.45
C LYS A 828 16.16 6.88 -34.14
N ASP A 829 16.88 6.86 -33.01
CA ASP A 829 16.31 6.65 -31.68
C ASP A 829 15.87 7.96 -31.03
N GLY A 830 16.16 9.11 -31.65
CA GLY A 830 15.78 10.45 -31.20
C GLY A 830 16.85 11.17 -30.38
N THR A 831 18.06 10.61 -30.25
CA THR A 831 19.18 11.23 -29.52
C THR A 831 19.83 12.30 -30.38
N VAL A 832 20.05 13.48 -29.81
CA VAL A 832 20.64 14.60 -30.55
C VAL A 832 22.16 14.49 -30.60
N SER A 833 22.74 14.68 -31.78
CA SER A 833 24.18 14.60 -32.07
C SER A 833 24.83 16.00 -32.23
N ILE A 834 24.55 16.91 -31.29
CA ILE A 834 25.11 18.28 -31.29
C ILE A 834 25.82 18.60 -29.98
N THR A 835 26.69 19.60 -30.01
CA THR A 835 27.34 20.09 -28.79
C THR A 835 26.32 20.71 -27.84
N GLY A 836 26.53 20.54 -26.53
CA GLY A 836 25.64 21.11 -25.50
C GLY A 836 25.47 22.62 -25.63
N THR A 837 26.52 23.32 -26.08
CA THR A 837 26.53 24.78 -26.30
C THR A 837 25.58 25.22 -27.42
N ILE A 838 25.48 24.46 -28.50
CA ILE A 838 24.53 24.75 -29.59
C ILE A 838 23.11 24.50 -29.13
N PHE A 839 22.86 23.38 -28.44
CA PHE A 839 21.54 23.05 -27.91
C PHE A 839 21.03 24.14 -26.95
N GLU A 840 21.87 24.53 -25.98
CA GLU A 840 21.56 25.59 -25.02
C GLU A 840 21.25 26.93 -25.70
N THR A 841 22.09 27.36 -26.63
CA THR A 841 21.91 28.64 -27.34
C THR A 841 20.59 28.64 -28.10
N GLU A 842 20.27 27.55 -28.79
CA GLU A 842 19.07 27.43 -29.61
C GLU A 842 17.80 27.29 -28.76
N LEU A 843 17.85 26.49 -27.69
CA LEU A 843 16.77 26.38 -26.70
C LEU A 843 16.39 27.75 -26.14
N LYS A 844 17.38 28.51 -25.67
CA LYS A 844 17.21 29.85 -25.12
C LYS A 844 16.62 30.82 -26.13
N ARG A 845 17.09 30.77 -27.39
CA ARG A 845 16.55 31.58 -28.50
C ARG A 845 15.08 31.26 -28.78
N LEU A 846 14.71 29.97 -28.79
CA LEU A 846 13.35 29.51 -29.03
C LEU A 846 12.41 29.86 -27.87
N LEU A 847 12.88 29.73 -26.63
CA LEU A 847 12.15 30.15 -25.43
C LEU A 847 11.83 31.64 -25.47
N LEU A 848 12.83 32.50 -25.68
CA LEU A 848 12.63 33.96 -25.77
C LEU A 848 11.59 34.35 -26.83
N ARG A 849 11.54 33.62 -27.96
CA ARG A 849 10.55 33.84 -29.02
C ARG A 849 9.16 33.26 -28.71
N SER A 850 9.11 32.29 -27.82
CA SER A 850 7.88 31.60 -27.43
C SER A 850 7.27 32.15 -26.15
N LEU A 851 7.93 33.10 -25.47
CA LEU A 851 7.35 33.78 -24.32
C LEU A 851 6.23 34.75 -24.75
N GLU A 852 5.06 34.55 -24.16
CA GLU A 852 3.83 35.31 -24.36
C GLU A 852 3.41 36.00 -23.05
N GLY A 853 2.42 36.90 -23.10
CA GLY A 853 1.91 37.60 -21.91
C GLY A 853 2.60 38.93 -21.60
N GLY A 854 2.40 39.45 -20.38
CA GLY A 854 2.90 40.75 -19.96
C GLY A 854 4.41 40.76 -19.65
N GLY A 855 4.91 41.90 -19.16
CA GLY A 855 6.26 42.02 -18.61
C GLY A 855 7.29 42.68 -19.53
N ASN A 856 8.22 43.41 -18.94
CA ASN A 856 9.22 44.17 -19.69
C ASN A 856 10.33 43.24 -20.26
N LYS A 857 11.18 43.78 -21.15
CA LYS A 857 12.26 43.02 -21.80
C LYS A 857 13.21 42.35 -20.80
N ARG A 858 13.46 42.98 -19.64
CA ARG A 858 14.35 42.46 -18.59
C ARG A 858 13.70 41.29 -17.85
N GLU A 859 12.42 41.41 -17.51
CA GLU A 859 11.61 40.35 -16.88
C GLU A 859 11.52 39.12 -17.77
N ARG A 860 11.19 39.30 -19.06
CA ARG A 860 11.12 38.20 -20.03
C ARG A 860 12.45 37.49 -20.22
N LYS A 861 13.56 38.25 -20.24
CA LYS A 861 14.90 37.66 -20.32
C LYS A 861 15.20 36.80 -19.09
N LYS A 862 14.88 37.30 -17.89
CA LYS A 862 15.06 36.56 -16.63
C LYS A 862 14.28 35.24 -16.64
N VAL A 863 13.00 35.27 -17.00
CA VAL A 863 12.16 34.06 -17.09
C VAL A 863 12.70 33.08 -18.15
N ALA A 864 13.15 33.57 -19.31
CA ALA A 864 13.75 32.71 -20.31
C ALA A 864 15.07 32.06 -19.83
N ASP A 865 15.89 32.80 -19.07
CA ASP A 865 17.12 32.28 -18.47
C ASP A 865 16.79 31.17 -17.47
N GLU A 866 15.86 31.42 -16.53
CA GLU A 866 15.39 30.44 -15.54
C GLU A 866 14.80 29.18 -16.19
N LEU A 867 13.89 29.35 -17.16
CA LEU A 867 13.30 28.23 -17.90
C LEU A 867 14.34 27.44 -18.69
N SER A 868 15.31 28.13 -19.31
CA SER A 868 16.37 27.48 -20.06
C SER A 868 17.22 26.60 -19.14
N GLU A 869 17.59 27.10 -17.96
CA GLU A 869 18.37 26.34 -16.98
C GLU A 869 17.62 25.10 -16.47
N MET A 870 16.33 25.23 -16.19
CA MET A 870 15.44 24.13 -15.80
C MET A 870 15.33 23.09 -16.93
N LEU A 871 15.03 23.52 -18.16
CA LEU A 871 14.84 22.63 -19.30
C LEU A 871 16.14 21.91 -19.69
N LEU A 872 17.30 22.56 -19.56
CA LEU A 872 18.59 21.91 -19.74
C LEU A 872 18.84 20.84 -18.66
N ALA A 873 18.51 21.14 -17.40
CA ALA A 873 18.66 20.18 -16.32
C ALA A 873 17.80 18.93 -16.58
N LEU A 874 16.54 19.13 -16.98
CA LEU A 874 15.64 18.05 -17.36
C LEU A 874 16.19 17.27 -18.57
N PHE A 875 16.61 17.93 -19.63
CA PHE A 875 17.09 17.26 -20.85
C PHE A 875 18.35 16.38 -20.61
N TRP A 876 19.33 16.88 -19.86
CA TRP A 876 20.62 16.21 -19.69
C TRP A 876 20.67 15.26 -18.48
N HIS A 877 19.93 15.55 -17.40
CA HIS A 877 20.13 14.88 -16.11
C HIS A 877 18.90 14.11 -15.59
N SER A 878 17.71 14.27 -16.17
CA SER A 878 16.50 13.55 -15.69
C SER A 878 16.46 12.05 -16.03
N GLY A 879 17.41 11.52 -16.81
CA GLY A 879 17.35 10.17 -17.36
C GLY A 879 16.73 10.07 -18.76
N ILE A 880 16.33 11.19 -19.36
CA ILE A 880 15.86 11.25 -20.77
C ILE A 880 16.96 10.87 -21.77
N GLY A 881 18.22 11.03 -21.40
CA GLY A 881 19.36 10.57 -22.18
C GLY A 881 19.56 11.38 -23.47
N SER A 882 19.38 12.70 -23.42
CA SER A 882 19.61 13.59 -24.57
C SER A 882 18.70 13.29 -25.77
N ASN A 883 17.55 12.67 -25.52
CA ASN A 883 16.59 12.24 -26.52
C ASN A 883 15.52 13.32 -26.72
N ILE A 884 15.53 13.99 -27.88
CA ILE A 884 14.62 15.10 -28.16
C ILE A 884 13.17 14.64 -28.31
N ASP A 885 12.94 13.43 -28.83
CA ASP A 885 11.59 12.90 -29.01
C ASP A 885 10.92 12.67 -27.64
N LYS A 886 11.65 12.06 -26.69
CA LYS A 886 11.20 11.88 -25.29
C LYS A 886 11.06 13.21 -24.57
N PHE A 887 11.98 14.15 -24.78
CA PHE A 887 11.92 15.46 -24.15
C PHE A 887 10.69 16.26 -24.59
N VAL A 888 10.38 16.25 -25.89
CA VAL A 888 9.17 16.89 -26.42
C VAL A 888 7.90 16.21 -25.90
N ASN A 889 7.91 14.89 -25.72
CA ASN A 889 6.81 14.19 -25.07
C ASN A 889 6.60 14.66 -23.62
N LEU A 890 7.67 14.86 -22.86
CA LEU A 890 7.62 15.43 -21.50
C LEU A 890 7.02 16.84 -21.51
N LEU A 891 7.49 17.72 -22.41
CA LEU A 891 6.95 19.07 -22.54
C LEU A 891 5.45 19.05 -22.90
N GLU A 892 5.03 18.12 -23.75
CA GLU A 892 3.61 17.95 -24.09
C GLU A 892 2.75 17.48 -22.91
N VAL A 893 3.28 16.62 -22.05
CA VAL A 893 2.58 16.19 -20.83
C VAL A 893 2.43 17.35 -19.85
N ALA A 894 3.49 18.12 -19.59
CA ALA A 894 3.41 19.34 -18.77
C ALA A 894 2.37 20.34 -19.35
N ARG A 895 2.34 20.48 -20.68
CA ARG A 895 1.34 21.29 -21.39
C ARG A 895 -0.09 20.76 -21.23
N ILE A 896 -0.31 19.45 -21.24
CA ILE A 896 -1.66 18.87 -21.09
C ILE A 896 -2.17 18.96 -19.65
N ILE A 897 -1.30 18.78 -18.66
CA ILE A 897 -1.66 18.93 -17.24
C ILE A 897 -2.11 20.36 -16.93
N SER A 898 -1.51 21.37 -17.59
CA SER A 898 -1.95 22.77 -17.48
C SER A 898 -3.34 23.07 -18.06
N THR A 899 -3.98 22.12 -18.75
CA THR A 899 -5.24 22.36 -19.48
C THR A 899 -6.44 22.18 -18.56
N THR A 900 -6.83 23.27 -17.88
CA THR A 900 -8.15 23.42 -17.26
C THR A 900 -9.18 24.03 -18.22
N GLU A 901 -8.76 24.45 -19.42
CA GLU A 901 -9.58 25.15 -20.41
C GLU A 901 -9.20 24.83 -21.87
N GLU A 902 -9.96 23.94 -22.53
CA GLU A 902 -10.01 23.81 -24.00
C GLU A 902 -11.44 23.92 -24.55
#